data_AF-A0A5N8XEQ2-F1
#
_entry.id   AF-A0A5N8XEQ2-F1
#
_cell.length_a   1.000
_cell.length_b   1.000
_cell.length_c   1.000
_cell.angle_alpha   90.00
_cell.angle_beta   90.00
_cell.angle_gamma   90.00
#
_symmetry.space_group_name_H-M   'P 1'
#
loop_
_entity.id
_entity.type
_entity.pdbx_description
1 polymer ?
#
loop_
_entity_poly.entity_id
_entity_poly.type
_entity_poly.pdbx_seq_one_letter_code
_entity_poly.pdbx_strand_id
1 'polypeptide(L)'
;MADPQSGGRRLSIDYDLMYELARHVWHLRDEMDIESQSKRTFARSDIGNRKQTTEALTDFYGDWRKSFQQAWQVFTDLGNLLDEIGKNFYDADAGTASSAAQQAASLHRAQAESDRKAYEQRMDAKRKKVQADDIRMRYAAQETRLKQQEAELAKKRAALEKKQEALEKRQQELDEKNKALEKEQEPLRKRQEELQERQQALWRTQLEERTRQDAAQKAEQDALDAKFKALDEEQEPLRQRQEELQEKQQALWREEADLRKKQEAAFLAQQAVLQREQDSYDAKQSALQKKQQALWAERNALLRKNGVTQGELDAWQKKQDALTAEQDALWKQEGEPLQKKWDALEESQREQAKAFEPLERRQRELDSEQQAILKDQEPLEKRQAELLGEQKALWKEHDAERKKLAEGQEKEQELLNSERDDLSRDQDGFQPRREDLQKQQEDLWKEQPALDQERENLDKADEDLRKRSDELKQSKADDLEEMQKEKPWTPDSGRPDPLYQRRGQDRNPEAPPPDAPKSFRQTTENGTTEVTYKLDQNGEVELDKDGNPIETTTTVTNSKNGMVYSETYRKLPGDGDSVTTTRTADGTVTKVYMDADSEGGAPGESMRYVTDEKGRPLQMWSKMPDGEWGLVWQWEDTPSGQEDVANGVGRPPAYLTVEKPLVDGGGSPADAPSSPRTTTELPGGNTRTDYTLPDGSVLKVVTTETTRYVADGNNEIQEIWYKNRNGTWYLKESITQHTRYGDEPPLGRLGGT
;
A
#
# COMPACT_ATOMS: atom_id res chain seq x y z
N MET A 1 36.66 -47.13 39.40
CA MET A 1 37.34 -47.70 40.58
C MET A 1 38.67 -48.27 40.11
N ALA A 2 39.73 -47.47 40.22
CA ALA A 2 41.11 -47.90 40.06
C ALA A 2 41.71 -47.87 41.47
N ASP A 3 42.34 -48.97 41.86
CA ASP A 3 42.90 -49.22 43.19
C ASP A 3 44.31 -48.60 43.28
N PRO A 4 44.56 -47.58 44.11
CA PRO A 4 45.90 -47.04 44.31
C PRO A 4 46.51 -47.66 45.57
N GLN A 5 47.10 -48.85 45.42
CA GLN A 5 48.13 -49.32 46.34
C GLN A 5 49.42 -48.51 46.11
N SER A 6 49.57 -47.38 46.82
CA SER A 6 50.89 -46.82 47.10
C SER A 6 51.13 -46.87 48.61
N GLY A 7 51.91 -47.86 49.03
CA GLY A 7 52.33 -48.05 50.41
C GLY A 7 53.31 -46.97 50.86
N GLY A 8 52.81 -45.78 51.16
CA GLY A 8 53.42 -44.93 52.18
C GLY A 8 53.02 -45.50 53.54
N ARG A 9 53.96 -46.02 54.33
CA ARG A 9 53.68 -46.34 55.74
C ARG A 9 53.28 -45.04 56.43
N ARG A 10 51.97 -44.76 56.50
CA ARG A 10 51.44 -43.74 57.39
C ARG A 10 51.86 -44.18 58.79
N LEU A 11 52.59 -43.34 59.50
CA LEU A 11 52.70 -43.46 60.95
C LEU A 11 51.27 -43.32 61.50
N SER A 12 50.60 -44.44 61.72
CA SER A 12 49.38 -44.49 62.51
C SER A 12 49.82 -44.32 63.95
N ILE A 13 49.79 -43.08 64.44
CA ILE A 13 50.06 -42.81 65.84
C ILE A 13 48.79 -43.20 66.60
N ASP A 14 48.89 -44.29 67.34
CA ASP A 14 47.81 -44.78 68.18
C ASP A 14 47.72 -43.89 69.44
N TYR A 15 46.87 -42.87 69.39
CA TYR A 15 46.66 -41.96 70.52
C TYR A 15 46.01 -42.67 71.71
N ASP A 16 45.28 -43.77 71.51
CA ASP A 16 44.77 -44.59 72.60
C ASP A 16 45.95 -45.22 73.35
N LEU A 17 46.94 -45.75 72.62
CA LEU A 17 48.18 -46.27 73.19
C LEU A 17 48.99 -45.17 73.91
N MET A 18 49.14 -43.98 73.33
CA MET A 18 49.86 -42.88 73.98
C MET A 18 49.19 -42.45 75.29
N TYR A 19 47.87 -42.41 75.30
CA TYR A 19 47.08 -42.11 76.50
C TYR A 19 47.18 -43.21 77.57
N GLU A 20 47.15 -44.48 77.17
CA GLU A 20 47.40 -45.62 78.06
C GLU A 20 48.82 -45.60 78.63
N LEU A 21 49.81 -45.29 77.80
CA LEU A 21 51.21 -45.15 78.24
C LEU A 21 51.38 -44.01 79.22
N ALA A 22 50.74 -42.85 79.01
CA ALA A 22 50.75 -41.74 79.96
C ALA A 22 50.20 -42.18 81.33
N ARG A 23 49.07 -42.91 81.34
CA ARG A 23 48.50 -43.47 82.58
C ARG A 23 49.43 -44.46 83.26
N HIS A 24 50.07 -45.35 82.51
CA HIS A 24 51.06 -46.28 83.08
C HIS A 24 52.28 -45.55 83.65
N VAL A 25 52.77 -44.51 82.96
CA VAL A 25 53.88 -43.68 83.43
C VAL A 25 53.51 -42.95 84.73
N TRP A 26 52.30 -42.38 84.83
CA TRP A 26 51.83 -41.76 86.07
C TRP A 26 51.64 -42.78 87.20
N HIS A 27 51.14 -43.99 86.89
CA HIS A 27 51.02 -45.04 87.89
C HIS A 27 52.39 -45.49 88.43
N LEU A 28 53.37 -45.71 87.54
CA LEU A 28 54.75 -46.01 87.93
C LEU A 28 55.38 -44.88 88.73
N ARG A 29 55.14 -43.63 88.36
CA ARG A 29 55.56 -42.45 89.12
C ARG A 29 55.01 -42.49 90.55
N ASP A 30 53.72 -42.77 90.69
CA ASP A 30 53.04 -42.79 92.00
C ASP A 30 53.54 -43.97 92.85
N GLU A 31 53.74 -45.16 92.27
CA GLU A 31 54.36 -46.30 92.94
C GLU A 31 55.79 -45.99 93.40
N MET A 32 56.60 -45.35 92.54
CA MET A 32 57.95 -44.93 92.87
C MET A 32 57.99 -43.88 93.99
N ASP A 33 57.05 -42.93 94.02
CA ASP A 33 56.94 -41.94 95.10
C ASP A 33 56.66 -42.65 96.44
N ILE A 34 55.69 -43.57 96.46
CA ILE A 34 55.36 -44.37 97.65
C ILE A 34 56.59 -45.13 98.18
N GLU A 35 57.35 -45.80 97.32
CA GLU A 35 58.57 -46.53 97.71
C GLU A 35 59.71 -45.59 98.17
N SER A 36 59.87 -44.43 97.53
CA SER A 36 60.89 -43.44 97.89
C SER A 36 60.63 -42.79 99.26
N GLN A 37 59.38 -42.77 99.72
CA GLN A 37 58.97 -42.20 101.01
C GLN A 37 59.26 -43.13 102.20
N SER A 38 59.77 -44.35 101.96
CA SER A 38 60.16 -45.29 103.02
C SER A 38 61.35 -44.78 103.84
N LYS A 39 61.09 -44.00 104.91
CA LYS A 39 62.13 -43.44 105.80
C LYS A 39 62.97 -44.56 106.43
N ARG A 40 64.14 -44.85 105.87
CA ARG A 40 65.16 -45.69 106.53
C ARG A 40 66.19 -44.79 107.19
N THR A 41 66.03 -44.58 108.48
CA THR A 41 67.07 -43.95 109.30
C THR A 41 68.06 -45.00 109.73
N PHE A 42 69.32 -44.85 109.29
CA PHE A 42 70.42 -45.73 109.63
C PHE A 42 71.01 -45.35 111.00
N ALA A 43 70.36 -45.78 112.07
CA ALA A 43 70.84 -45.49 113.43
C ALA A 43 72.17 -46.23 113.67
N ARG A 44 73.02 -45.63 114.52
CA ARG A 44 74.37 -46.16 114.85
C ARG A 44 74.33 -47.60 115.42
N SER A 45 73.21 -47.98 116.03
CA SER A 45 72.94 -49.32 116.55
C SER A 45 72.85 -50.39 115.46
N ASP A 46 72.46 -50.02 114.24
CA ASP A 46 72.00 -50.99 113.23
C ASP A 46 73.13 -51.43 112.28
N ILE A 47 74.27 -50.73 112.29
CA ILE A 47 75.31 -50.83 111.22
C ILE A 47 76.75 -50.80 111.78
N GLY A 48 76.88 -50.68 113.11
CA GLY A 48 78.16 -50.72 113.82
C GLY A 48 78.85 -49.36 113.98
N ASN A 49 79.76 -49.27 114.97
CA ASN A 49 80.34 -48.02 115.49
C ASN A 49 81.27 -47.24 114.53
N ARG A 50 81.38 -47.61 113.26
CA ARG A 50 82.24 -46.90 112.30
C ARG A 50 81.51 -45.66 111.76
N LYS A 51 81.90 -44.49 112.25
CA LYS A 51 81.34 -43.19 111.81
C LYS A 51 81.32 -43.03 110.28
N GLN A 52 82.39 -43.46 109.61
CA GLN A 52 82.53 -43.44 108.15
C GLN A 52 81.44 -44.27 107.45
N THR A 53 81.00 -45.39 108.04
CA THR A 53 79.95 -46.24 107.46
C THR A 53 78.57 -45.61 107.59
N THR A 54 78.27 -44.97 108.73
CA THR A 54 77.00 -44.24 108.94
C THR A 54 76.87 -43.03 108.02
N GLU A 55 77.95 -42.25 107.86
CA GLU A 55 77.99 -41.09 106.96
C GLU A 55 77.84 -41.54 105.51
N ALA A 56 78.62 -42.54 105.06
CA ALA A 56 78.50 -43.07 103.69
C ALA A 56 77.11 -43.64 103.37
N LEU A 57 76.43 -44.28 104.32
CA LEU A 57 75.06 -44.78 104.11
C LEU A 57 74.01 -43.66 104.13
N THR A 58 74.24 -42.60 104.90
CA THR A 58 73.35 -41.43 104.92
C THR A 58 73.49 -40.65 103.60
N ASP A 59 74.72 -40.45 103.12
CA ASP A 59 75.00 -39.82 101.83
C ASP A 59 74.44 -40.65 100.69
N PHE A 60 74.69 -41.98 100.69
CA PHE A 60 74.10 -42.90 99.71
C PHE A 60 72.57 -42.82 99.69
N TYR A 61 71.91 -42.79 100.86
CA TYR A 61 70.46 -42.69 100.94
C TYR A 61 69.93 -41.31 100.53
N GLY A 62 70.70 -40.24 100.78
CA GLY A 62 70.40 -38.89 100.30
C GLY A 62 70.46 -38.80 98.78
N ASP A 63 71.53 -39.32 98.18
CA ASP A 63 71.71 -39.40 96.72
C ASP A 63 70.66 -40.33 96.08
N TRP A 64 70.35 -41.45 96.72
CA TRP A 64 69.26 -42.34 96.33
C TRP A 64 67.92 -41.60 96.33
N ARG A 65 67.55 -40.91 97.41
CA ARG A 65 66.29 -40.15 97.45
C ARG A 65 66.24 -39.04 96.39
N LYS A 66 67.37 -38.35 96.16
CA LYS A 66 67.48 -37.31 95.14
C LYS A 66 67.32 -37.87 93.72
N SER A 67 67.87 -39.05 93.43
CA SER A 67 67.69 -39.70 92.13
C SER A 67 66.24 -40.14 91.91
N PHE A 68 65.53 -40.57 92.95
CA PHE A 68 64.09 -40.85 92.88
C PHE A 68 63.26 -39.59 92.64
N GLN A 69 63.58 -38.46 93.28
CA GLN A 69 62.90 -37.18 93.01
C GLN A 69 63.13 -36.68 91.57
N GLN A 70 64.36 -36.84 91.05
CA GLN A 70 64.65 -36.53 89.66
C GLN A 70 63.88 -37.45 88.70
N ALA A 71 63.85 -38.76 88.98
CA ALA A 71 63.06 -39.71 88.20
C ALA A 71 61.57 -39.38 88.24
N TRP A 72 61.02 -38.99 89.40
CA TRP A 72 59.63 -38.56 89.55
C TRP A 72 59.28 -37.35 88.66
N GLN A 73 60.17 -36.35 88.61
CA GLN A 73 59.97 -35.19 87.74
C GLN A 73 60.01 -35.62 86.27
N VAL A 74 60.98 -36.44 85.87
CA VAL A 74 61.08 -36.95 84.50
C VAL A 74 59.85 -37.77 84.11
N PHE A 75 59.32 -38.63 84.99
CA PHE A 75 58.10 -39.38 84.70
C PHE A 75 56.85 -38.48 84.68
N THR A 76 56.80 -37.42 85.48
CA THR A 76 55.73 -36.42 85.39
C THR A 76 55.77 -35.69 84.07
N ASP A 77 56.94 -35.20 83.67
CA ASP A 77 57.15 -34.49 82.41
C ASP A 77 56.87 -35.42 81.22
N LEU A 78 57.31 -36.67 81.27
CA LEU A 78 57.04 -37.67 80.23
C LEU A 78 55.55 -38.04 80.16
N GLY A 79 54.88 -38.23 81.29
CA GLY A 79 53.45 -38.52 81.32
C GLY A 79 52.62 -37.35 80.79
N ASN A 80 52.97 -36.11 81.16
CA ASN A 80 52.34 -34.89 80.63
C ASN A 80 52.59 -34.76 79.12
N LEU A 81 53.82 -35.00 78.66
CA LEU A 81 54.16 -34.95 77.24
C LEU A 81 53.40 -36.01 76.44
N LEU A 82 53.28 -37.25 76.94
CA LEU A 82 52.53 -38.31 76.27
C LEU A 82 51.02 -38.03 76.22
N ASP A 83 50.45 -37.47 77.30
CA ASP A 83 49.05 -37.04 77.36
C ASP A 83 48.78 -35.87 76.41
N GLU A 84 49.66 -34.86 76.39
CA GLU A 84 49.59 -33.71 75.49
C GLU A 84 49.73 -34.14 74.02
N ILE A 85 50.70 -34.99 73.71
CA ILE A 85 50.87 -35.56 72.37
C ILE A 85 49.63 -36.37 71.96
N GLY A 86 49.11 -37.21 72.86
CA GLY A 86 47.92 -38.02 72.61
C GLY A 86 46.68 -37.18 72.31
N LYS A 87 46.45 -36.13 73.10
CA LYS A 87 45.35 -35.17 72.89
C LYS A 87 45.52 -34.39 71.59
N ASN A 88 46.71 -33.85 71.31
CA ASN A 88 46.99 -33.12 70.08
C ASN A 88 46.78 -33.97 68.82
N PHE A 89 47.21 -35.24 68.85
CA PHE A 89 46.94 -36.16 67.74
C PHE A 89 45.47 -36.52 67.61
N TYR A 90 44.78 -36.73 68.74
CA TYR A 90 43.34 -36.95 68.73
C TYR A 90 42.59 -35.74 68.15
N ASP A 91 42.93 -34.52 68.57
CA ASP A 91 42.29 -33.30 68.07
C ASP A 91 42.55 -33.07 66.58
N ALA A 92 43.75 -33.41 66.08
CA ALA A 92 44.05 -33.35 64.64
C ALA A 92 43.23 -34.36 63.82
N ASP A 93 43.12 -35.60 64.31
CA ASP A 93 42.32 -36.65 63.67
C ASP A 93 40.81 -36.34 63.76
N ALA A 94 40.36 -35.88 64.93
CA ALA A 94 38.98 -35.47 65.18
C ALA A 94 38.57 -34.25 64.36
N GLY A 95 39.47 -33.26 64.16
CA GLY A 95 39.24 -32.15 63.23
C GLY A 95 39.10 -32.61 61.78
N THR A 96 39.91 -33.59 61.36
CA THR A 96 39.80 -34.20 60.02
C THR A 96 38.48 -34.98 59.87
N ALA A 97 38.12 -35.77 60.89
CA ALA A 97 36.86 -36.52 60.93
C ALA A 97 35.64 -35.59 60.99
N SER A 98 35.73 -34.47 61.71
CA SER A 98 34.71 -33.42 61.78
C SER A 98 34.45 -32.82 60.40
N SER A 99 35.53 -32.40 59.71
CA SER A 99 35.45 -31.87 58.36
C SER A 99 34.86 -32.87 57.37
N ALA A 100 35.28 -34.14 57.43
CA ALA A 100 34.75 -35.20 56.58
C ALA A 100 33.26 -35.48 56.86
N ALA A 101 32.85 -35.47 58.13
CA ALA A 101 31.46 -35.66 58.53
C ALA A 101 30.57 -34.48 58.11
N GLN A 102 31.05 -33.23 58.20
CA GLN A 102 30.34 -32.06 57.68
C GLN A 102 30.12 -32.16 56.17
N GLN A 103 31.15 -32.60 55.41
CA GLN A 103 31.01 -32.84 53.96
C GLN A 103 30.05 -33.99 53.65
N ALA A 104 30.11 -35.10 54.39
CA ALA A 104 29.19 -36.22 54.20
C ALA A 104 27.74 -35.81 54.52
N ALA A 105 27.53 -35.07 55.59
CA ALA A 105 26.23 -34.58 56.02
C ALA A 105 25.64 -33.58 55.00
N SER A 106 26.46 -32.66 54.47
CA SER A 106 26.03 -31.71 53.44
C SER A 106 25.69 -32.42 52.12
N LEU A 107 26.47 -33.42 51.69
CA LEU A 107 26.16 -34.24 50.51
C LEU A 107 24.86 -35.04 50.70
N HIS A 108 24.66 -35.64 51.87
CA HIS A 108 23.45 -36.42 52.15
C HIS A 108 22.20 -35.52 52.15
N ARG A 109 22.31 -34.29 52.67
CA ARG A 109 21.24 -33.30 52.64
C ARG A 109 20.98 -32.79 51.22
N ALA A 110 22.03 -32.40 50.48
CA ALA A 110 21.92 -31.95 49.11
C ALA A 110 21.31 -33.02 48.19
N GLN A 111 21.64 -34.29 48.43
CA GLN A 111 21.05 -35.41 47.70
C GLN A 111 19.56 -35.59 48.03
N ALA A 112 19.17 -35.56 49.30
CA ALA A 112 17.76 -35.60 49.70
C ALA A 112 16.95 -34.41 49.13
N GLU A 113 17.51 -33.20 49.15
CA GLU A 113 16.89 -32.02 48.56
C GLU A 113 16.81 -32.10 47.03
N SER A 114 17.85 -32.64 46.38
CA SER A 114 17.88 -32.88 44.93
C SER A 114 16.84 -33.93 44.51
N ASP A 115 16.74 -35.03 45.25
CA ASP A 115 15.74 -36.07 45.02
C ASP A 115 14.32 -35.54 45.24
N ARG A 116 14.12 -34.69 46.23
CA ARG A 116 12.85 -34.00 46.45
C ARG A 116 12.54 -32.99 45.36
N LYS A 117 13.48 -32.14 44.95
CA LYS A 117 13.29 -31.20 43.82
C LYS A 117 13.01 -31.96 42.53
N ALA A 118 13.70 -33.08 42.28
CA ALA A 118 13.46 -33.94 41.13
C ALA A 118 12.08 -34.61 41.20
N TYR A 119 11.64 -35.05 42.38
CA TYR A 119 10.30 -35.58 42.61
C TYR A 119 9.22 -34.52 42.39
N GLU A 120 9.36 -33.32 42.97
CA GLU A 120 8.45 -32.18 42.79
C GLU A 120 8.40 -31.76 41.31
N GLN A 121 9.55 -31.66 40.62
CA GLN A 121 9.61 -31.36 39.20
C GLN A 121 8.98 -32.46 38.34
N ARG A 122 9.17 -33.75 38.66
CA ARG A 122 8.52 -34.86 37.95
C ARG A 122 7.01 -34.85 38.15
N MET A 123 6.54 -34.54 39.36
CA MET A 123 5.11 -34.48 39.67
C MET A 123 4.45 -33.23 39.07
N ASP A 124 5.12 -32.08 39.10
CA ASP A 124 4.67 -30.84 38.43
C ASP A 124 4.70 -31.02 36.91
N ALA A 125 5.72 -31.66 36.35
CA ALA A 125 5.77 -32.01 34.93
C ALA A 125 4.67 -33.00 34.53
N LYS A 126 4.36 -34.00 35.37
CA LYS A 126 3.22 -34.92 35.14
C LYS A 126 1.88 -34.15 35.19
N ARG A 127 1.69 -33.24 36.15
CA ARG A 127 0.49 -32.39 36.28
C ARG A 127 0.33 -31.42 35.10
N LYS A 128 1.40 -30.70 34.74
CA LYS A 128 1.46 -29.81 33.58
C LYS A 128 1.29 -30.56 32.27
N LYS A 129 1.78 -31.80 32.17
CA LYS A 129 1.53 -32.65 30.99
C LYS A 129 0.06 -33.03 30.86
N VAL A 130 -0.61 -33.41 31.95
CA VAL A 130 -2.05 -33.70 31.93
C VAL A 130 -2.87 -32.45 31.58
N GLN A 131 -2.52 -31.28 32.12
CA GLN A 131 -3.16 -30.00 31.79
C GLN A 131 -2.87 -29.57 30.34
N ALA A 132 -1.63 -29.71 29.87
CA ALA A 132 -1.24 -29.41 28.49
C ALA A 132 -1.91 -30.36 27.49
N ASP A 133 -2.10 -31.64 27.83
CA ASP A 133 -2.83 -32.60 27.00
C ASP A 133 -4.34 -32.28 26.97
N ASP A 134 -4.92 -31.73 28.05
CA ASP A 134 -6.31 -31.24 28.04
C ASP A 134 -6.48 -29.99 27.16
N ILE A 135 -5.56 -29.02 27.28
CA ILE A 135 -5.48 -27.84 26.41
C ILE A 135 -5.32 -28.29 24.95
N ARG A 136 -4.36 -29.18 24.66
CA ARG A 136 -4.14 -29.72 23.31
C ARG A 136 -5.37 -30.41 22.73
N MET A 137 -6.13 -31.17 23.52
CA MET A 137 -7.35 -31.83 23.04
C MET A 137 -8.48 -30.82 22.73
N ARG A 138 -8.64 -29.77 23.53
CA ARG A 138 -9.61 -28.68 23.26
C ARG A 138 -9.26 -27.92 21.98
N TYR A 139 -7.99 -27.55 21.82
CA TYR A 139 -7.51 -26.83 20.63
C TYR A 139 -7.41 -27.73 19.39
N ALA A 140 -7.13 -29.04 19.51
CA ALA A 140 -7.14 -29.97 18.38
C ALA A 140 -8.54 -30.16 17.76
N ALA A 141 -9.60 -30.14 18.57
CA ALA A 141 -10.99 -30.15 18.09
C ALA A 141 -11.36 -28.84 17.35
N GLN A 142 -10.77 -27.72 17.74
CA GLN A 142 -10.95 -26.43 17.08
C GLN A 142 -10.11 -26.31 15.81
N GLU A 143 -8.84 -26.77 15.83
CA GLU A 143 -7.96 -26.84 14.66
C GLU A 143 -8.51 -27.78 13.58
N THR A 144 -9.16 -28.88 13.93
CA THR A 144 -9.81 -29.77 12.95
C THR A 144 -11.02 -29.11 12.29
N ARG A 145 -11.82 -28.34 13.03
CA ARG A 145 -12.90 -27.51 12.45
C ARG A 145 -12.35 -26.39 11.57
N LEU A 146 -11.25 -25.75 11.99
CA LEU A 146 -10.59 -24.68 11.22
C LEU A 146 -9.97 -25.24 9.93
N LYS A 147 -9.33 -26.40 9.97
CA LYS A 147 -8.86 -27.13 8.78
C LYS A 147 -9.99 -27.59 7.86
N GLN A 148 -11.15 -27.98 8.40
CA GLN A 148 -12.34 -28.28 7.59
C GLN A 148 -12.86 -27.02 6.89
N GLN A 149 -12.89 -25.87 7.58
CA GLN A 149 -13.27 -24.58 7.00
C GLN A 149 -12.25 -24.08 5.96
N GLU A 150 -10.95 -24.22 6.20
CA GLU A 150 -9.88 -23.95 5.23
C GLU A 150 -9.99 -24.88 4.01
N ALA A 151 -10.28 -26.17 4.20
CA ALA A 151 -10.49 -27.11 3.10
C ALA A 151 -11.77 -26.79 2.30
N GLU A 152 -12.83 -26.30 2.95
CA GLU A 152 -14.03 -25.82 2.27
C GLU A 152 -13.79 -24.51 1.51
N LEU A 153 -13.04 -23.55 2.08
CA LEU A 153 -12.62 -22.35 1.35
C LEU A 153 -11.68 -22.68 0.20
N ALA A 154 -10.76 -23.62 0.36
CA ALA A 154 -9.90 -24.10 -0.72
C ALA A 154 -10.72 -24.76 -1.84
N LYS A 155 -11.76 -25.55 -1.50
CA LYS A 155 -12.71 -26.08 -2.49
C LYS A 155 -13.49 -24.97 -3.19
N LYS A 156 -13.91 -23.93 -2.47
CA LYS A 156 -14.60 -22.76 -3.05
C LYS A 156 -13.67 -21.94 -3.95
N ARG A 157 -12.40 -21.75 -3.58
CA ARG A 157 -11.37 -21.13 -4.42
C ARG A 157 -11.12 -21.95 -5.68
N ALA A 158 -10.93 -23.26 -5.57
CA ALA A 158 -10.74 -24.13 -6.72
C ALA A 158 -11.99 -24.15 -7.64
N ALA A 159 -13.20 -24.03 -7.07
CA ALA A 159 -14.41 -23.89 -7.85
C ALA A 159 -14.50 -22.51 -8.52
N LEU A 160 -14.08 -21.44 -7.85
CA LEU A 160 -14.07 -20.07 -8.38
C LEU A 160 -12.99 -19.89 -9.46
N GLU A 161 -11.82 -20.51 -9.30
CA GLU A 161 -10.75 -20.59 -10.30
C GLU A 161 -11.23 -21.33 -11.54
N LYS A 162 -11.92 -22.47 -11.38
CA LYS A 162 -12.57 -23.16 -12.52
C LYS A 162 -13.64 -22.31 -13.21
N LYS A 163 -14.42 -21.53 -12.46
CA LYS A 163 -15.38 -20.58 -13.06
C LYS A 163 -14.64 -19.47 -13.81
N GLN A 164 -13.51 -18.99 -13.29
CA GLN A 164 -12.69 -17.97 -13.92
C GLN A 164 -12.01 -18.49 -15.19
N GLU A 165 -11.42 -19.67 -15.17
CA GLU A 165 -10.90 -20.36 -16.36
C GLU A 165 -12.00 -20.57 -17.41
N ALA A 166 -13.22 -20.93 -16.98
CA ALA A 166 -14.36 -21.08 -17.88
C ALA A 166 -14.83 -19.73 -18.48
N LEU A 167 -14.79 -18.63 -17.70
CA LEU A 167 -15.05 -17.27 -18.17
C LEU A 167 -13.97 -16.81 -19.16
N GLU A 168 -12.69 -17.02 -18.85
CA GLU A 168 -11.57 -16.69 -19.74
C GLU A 168 -11.65 -17.47 -21.05
N LYS A 169 -12.01 -18.75 -20.98
CA LYS A 169 -12.22 -19.57 -22.17
C LYS A 169 -13.43 -19.09 -22.99
N ARG A 170 -14.54 -18.71 -22.35
CA ARG A 170 -15.69 -18.08 -23.04
C ARG A 170 -15.31 -16.74 -23.67
N GLN A 171 -14.50 -15.93 -23.00
CA GLN A 171 -13.99 -14.68 -23.53
C GLN A 171 -13.12 -14.92 -24.76
N GLN A 172 -12.20 -15.88 -24.70
CA GLN A 172 -11.38 -16.27 -25.87
C GLN A 172 -12.25 -16.79 -27.02
N GLU A 173 -13.25 -17.62 -26.74
CA GLU A 173 -14.19 -18.10 -27.75
C GLU A 173 -15.02 -16.97 -28.37
N LEU A 174 -15.42 -15.96 -27.58
CA LEU A 174 -16.08 -14.75 -28.10
C LEU A 174 -15.14 -13.89 -28.92
N ASP A 175 -13.88 -13.72 -28.49
CA ASP A 175 -12.88 -12.96 -29.24
C ASP A 175 -12.58 -13.62 -30.59
N GLU A 176 -12.47 -14.94 -30.63
CA GLU A 176 -12.31 -15.70 -31.89
C GLU A 176 -13.57 -15.62 -32.77
N LYS A 177 -14.78 -15.67 -32.18
CA LYS A 177 -16.03 -15.44 -32.93
C LYS A 177 -16.11 -14.02 -33.48
N ASN A 178 -15.69 -13.02 -32.72
CA ASN A 178 -15.64 -11.62 -33.14
C ASN A 178 -14.63 -11.42 -34.28
N LYS A 179 -13.43 -12.00 -34.17
CA LYS A 179 -12.43 -11.99 -35.26
C LYS A 179 -12.93 -12.72 -36.52
N ALA A 180 -13.62 -13.85 -36.36
CA ALA A 180 -14.21 -14.57 -37.47
C ALA A 180 -15.30 -13.74 -38.15
N LEU A 181 -16.16 -13.09 -37.36
CA LEU A 181 -17.19 -12.17 -37.85
C LEU A 181 -16.59 -10.95 -38.58
N GLU A 182 -15.47 -10.41 -38.07
CA GLU A 182 -14.76 -9.29 -38.72
C GLU A 182 -14.14 -9.72 -40.06
N LYS A 183 -13.54 -10.92 -40.12
CA LYS A 183 -13.04 -11.51 -41.37
C LYS A 183 -14.16 -11.81 -42.37
N GLU A 184 -15.34 -12.22 -41.92
CA GLU A 184 -16.52 -12.41 -42.78
C GLU A 184 -17.07 -11.07 -43.32
N GLN A 185 -16.88 -9.96 -42.59
CA GLN A 185 -17.34 -8.63 -43.00
C GLN A 185 -16.36 -7.88 -43.90
N GLU A 186 -15.05 -8.16 -43.81
CA GLU A 186 -14.03 -7.54 -44.66
C GLU A 186 -14.34 -7.61 -46.18
N PRO A 187 -14.72 -8.77 -46.76
CA PRO A 187 -15.09 -8.82 -48.18
C PRO A 187 -16.35 -8.03 -48.50
N LEU A 188 -17.29 -7.89 -47.56
CA LEU A 188 -18.51 -7.08 -47.76
C LEU A 188 -18.19 -5.58 -47.75
N ARG A 189 -17.25 -5.14 -46.92
CA ARG A 189 -16.74 -3.75 -46.94
C ARG A 189 -16.04 -3.44 -48.26
N LYS A 190 -15.18 -4.34 -48.74
CA LYS A 190 -14.54 -4.19 -50.06
C LYS A 190 -15.57 -4.14 -51.18
N ARG A 191 -16.60 -5.00 -51.14
CA ARG A 191 -17.70 -5.00 -52.11
C ARG A 191 -18.53 -3.70 -52.04
N GLN A 192 -18.68 -3.11 -50.85
CA GLN A 192 -19.33 -1.81 -50.67
C GLN A 192 -18.51 -0.66 -51.29
N GLU A 193 -17.20 -0.66 -51.08
CA GLU A 193 -16.26 0.30 -51.69
C GLU A 193 -16.26 0.17 -53.21
N GLU A 194 -16.16 -1.04 -53.74
CA GLU A 194 -16.26 -1.32 -55.18
C GLU A 194 -17.60 -0.87 -55.78
N LEU A 195 -18.72 -1.08 -55.08
CA LEU A 195 -20.05 -0.60 -55.50
C LEU A 195 -20.13 0.93 -55.54
N GLN A 196 -19.54 1.61 -54.55
CA GLN A 196 -19.47 3.07 -54.54
C GLN A 196 -18.59 3.61 -55.67
N GLU A 197 -17.44 3.00 -55.91
CA GLU A 197 -16.57 3.37 -57.03
C GLU A 197 -17.25 3.16 -58.38
N ARG A 198 -17.95 2.04 -58.58
CA ARG A 198 -18.76 1.78 -59.78
C ARG A 198 -19.87 2.82 -59.96
N GLN A 199 -20.55 3.22 -58.88
CA GLN A 199 -21.59 4.25 -58.94
C GLN A 199 -21.01 5.64 -59.29
N GLN A 200 -19.84 5.98 -58.75
CA GLN A 200 -19.15 7.23 -59.11
C GLN A 200 -18.62 7.21 -60.54
N ALA A 201 -18.06 6.08 -60.99
CA ALA A 201 -17.60 5.89 -62.36
C ALA A 201 -18.77 6.02 -63.34
N LEU A 202 -19.91 5.36 -63.05
CA LEU A 202 -21.13 5.49 -63.82
C LEU A 202 -21.57 6.96 -63.91
N TRP A 203 -21.64 7.69 -62.80
CA TRP A 203 -22.01 9.11 -62.81
C TRP A 203 -21.07 9.98 -63.66
N ARG A 204 -19.76 9.71 -63.63
CA ARG A 204 -18.78 10.44 -64.46
C ARG A 204 -18.99 10.16 -65.94
N THR A 205 -19.13 8.88 -66.31
CA THR A 205 -19.40 8.48 -67.70
C THR A 205 -20.72 9.09 -68.19
N GLN A 206 -21.76 9.12 -67.36
CA GLN A 206 -23.04 9.76 -67.68
C GLN A 206 -22.88 11.26 -67.96
N LEU A 207 -22.10 11.96 -67.14
CA LEU A 207 -21.87 13.39 -67.31
C LEU A 207 -21.07 13.68 -68.58
N GLU A 208 -20.03 12.88 -68.87
CA GLU A 208 -19.20 13.01 -70.06
C GLU A 208 -20.00 12.75 -71.34
N GLU A 209 -20.80 11.67 -71.39
CA GLU A 209 -21.65 11.36 -72.54
C GLU A 209 -22.70 12.43 -72.80
N ARG A 210 -23.34 12.95 -71.73
CA ARG A 210 -24.32 14.03 -71.83
C ARG A 210 -23.68 15.33 -72.33
N THR A 211 -22.49 15.66 -71.82
CA THR A 211 -21.74 16.84 -72.26
C THR A 211 -21.34 16.72 -73.74
N ARG A 212 -20.95 15.51 -74.17
CA ARG A 212 -20.62 15.23 -75.57
C ARG A 212 -21.84 15.36 -76.49
N GLN A 213 -23.01 14.86 -76.08
CA GLN A 213 -24.26 15.01 -76.82
C GLN A 213 -24.70 16.47 -76.91
N ASP A 214 -24.73 17.20 -75.79
CA ASP A 214 -25.13 18.61 -75.76
C ASP A 214 -24.17 19.46 -76.64
N ALA A 215 -22.87 19.16 -76.65
CA ALA A 215 -21.89 19.82 -77.50
C ALA A 215 -22.09 19.52 -78.99
N ALA A 216 -22.38 18.26 -79.35
CA ALA A 216 -22.68 17.87 -80.73
C ALA A 216 -23.97 18.55 -81.23
N GLN A 217 -25.03 18.55 -80.40
CA GLN A 217 -26.29 19.22 -80.72
C GLN A 217 -26.08 20.72 -80.95
N LYS A 218 -25.29 21.37 -80.08
CA LYS A 218 -24.98 22.79 -80.24
C LYS A 218 -24.27 23.08 -81.56
N ALA A 219 -23.29 22.26 -81.93
CA ALA A 219 -22.59 22.43 -83.21
C ALA A 219 -23.53 22.28 -84.42
N GLU A 220 -24.49 21.36 -84.36
CA GLU A 220 -25.51 21.18 -85.42
C GLU A 220 -26.51 22.33 -85.45
N GLN A 221 -26.93 22.87 -84.30
CA GLN A 221 -27.77 24.07 -84.21
C GLN A 221 -27.05 25.30 -84.76
N ASP A 222 -25.79 25.53 -84.37
CA ASP A 222 -24.97 26.64 -84.86
C ASP A 222 -24.79 26.55 -86.39
N ALA A 223 -24.61 25.34 -86.92
CA ALA A 223 -24.53 25.11 -88.37
C ALA A 223 -25.86 25.41 -89.08
N LEU A 224 -26.99 25.03 -88.48
CA LEU A 224 -28.32 25.31 -89.03
C LEU A 224 -28.67 26.81 -88.98
N ASP A 225 -28.35 27.49 -87.88
CA ASP A 225 -28.52 28.94 -87.74
C ASP A 225 -27.68 29.70 -88.77
N ALA A 226 -26.45 29.24 -89.04
CA ALA A 226 -25.63 29.79 -90.11
C ALA A 226 -26.28 29.60 -91.50
N LYS A 227 -26.93 28.45 -91.76
CA LYS A 227 -27.70 28.24 -93.01
C LYS A 227 -28.92 29.17 -93.11
N PHE A 228 -29.66 29.38 -92.02
CA PHE A 228 -30.79 30.33 -91.99
C PHE A 228 -30.34 31.76 -92.22
N LYS A 229 -29.22 32.18 -91.60
CA LYS A 229 -28.65 33.51 -91.80
C LYS A 229 -28.21 33.73 -93.25
N ALA A 230 -27.54 32.75 -93.84
CA ALA A 230 -27.16 32.82 -95.25
C ALA A 230 -28.39 32.91 -96.17
N LEU A 231 -29.48 32.19 -95.84
CA LEU A 231 -30.73 32.27 -96.59
C LEU A 231 -31.40 33.65 -96.49
N ASP A 232 -31.39 34.28 -95.31
CA ASP A 232 -31.95 35.63 -95.13
C ASP A 232 -31.12 36.68 -95.90
N GLU A 233 -29.78 36.55 -95.89
CA GLU A 233 -28.88 37.38 -96.71
C GLU A 233 -29.13 37.18 -98.23
N GLU A 234 -29.46 35.97 -98.68
CA GLU A 234 -29.86 35.68 -100.07
C GLU A 234 -31.24 36.28 -100.44
N GLN A 235 -32.17 36.38 -99.48
CA GLN A 235 -33.52 36.93 -99.70
C GLN A 235 -33.55 38.47 -99.72
N GLU A 236 -32.67 39.13 -98.98
CA GLU A 236 -32.66 40.58 -98.83
C GLU A 236 -32.61 41.38 -100.16
N PRO A 237 -31.76 41.06 -101.16
CA PRO A 237 -31.78 41.77 -102.44
C PRO A 237 -33.10 41.59 -103.21
N LEU A 238 -33.79 40.45 -103.04
CA LEU A 238 -35.11 40.24 -103.66
C LEU A 238 -36.18 41.10 -103.00
N ARG A 239 -36.13 41.28 -101.66
CA ARG A 239 -37.03 42.19 -100.93
C ARG A 239 -36.84 43.63 -101.40
N GLN A 240 -35.59 44.09 -101.50
CA GLN A 240 -35.27 45.43 -102.01
C GLN A 240 -35.77 45.63 -103.45
N ARG A 241 -35.60 44.64 -104.32
CA ARG A 241 -36.09 44.69 -105.71
C ARG A 241 -37.62 44.71 -105.77
N GLN A 242 -38.31 44.03 -104.87
CA GLN A 242 -39.77 44.06 -104.77
C GLN A 242 -40.29 45.43 -104.31
N GLU A 243 -39.62 46.06 -103.34
CA GLU A 243 -39.91 47.44 -102.90
C GLU A 243 -39.70 48.43 -104.07
N GLU A 244 -38.57 48.34 -104.78
CA GLU A 244 -38.29 49.19 -105.95
C GLU A 244 -39.36 49.02 -107.05
N LEU A 245 -39.81 47.78 -107.30
CA LEU A 245 -40.90 47.53 -108.24
C LEU A 245 -42.24 48.13 -107.79
N GLN A 246 -42.56 48.08 -106.50
CA GLN A 246 -43.76 48.74 -105.97
C GLN A 246 -43.70 50.26 -106.15
N GLU A 247 -42.54 50.88 -105.94
CA GLU A 247 -42.34 52.31 -106.18
C GLU A 247 -42.51 52.66 -107.66
N LYS A 248 -41.90 51.88 -108.58
CA LYS A 248 -42.06 52.06 -110.03
C LYS A 248 -43.52 51.89 -110.46
N GLN A 249 -44.24 50.92 -109.90
CA GLN A 249 -45.66 50.69 -110.17
C GLN A 249 -46.52 51.88 -109.72
N GLN A 250 -46.26 52.42 -108.53
CA GLN A 250 -46.95 53.61 -108.03
C GLN A 250 -46.65 54.85 -108.88
N ALA A 251 -45.40 55.02 -109.32
CA ALA A 251 -45.01 56.11 -110.21
C ALA A 251 -45.72 56.02 -111.57
N LEU A 252 -45.82 54.81 -112.14
CA LEU A 252 -46.53 54.56 -113.39
C LEU A 252 -48.02 54.90 -113.29
N TRP A 253 -48.70 54.49 -112.22
CA TRP A 253 -50.10 54.86 -111.99
C TRP A 253 -50.32 56.37 -111.86
N ARG A 254 -49.37 57.10 -111.25
CA ARG A 254 -49.43 58.58 -111.18
C ARG A 254 -49.30 59.20 -112.57
N GLU A 255 -48.34 58.73 -113.37
CA GLU A 255 -48.13 59.19 -114.75
C GLU A 255 -49.36 58.95 -115.62
N GLU A 256 -49.98 57.76 -115.50
CA GLU A 256 -51.21 57.41 -116.22
C GLU A 256 -52.39 58.30 -115.79
N ALA A 257 -52.57 58.50 -114.48
CA ALA A 257 -53.64 59.35 -113.96
C ALA A 257 -53.49 60.81 -114.41
N ASP A 258 -52.27 61.35 -114.41
CA ASP A 258 -51.98 62.70 -114.88
C ASP A 258 -52.19 62.85 -116.39
N LEU A 259 -51.81 61.82 -117.18
CA LEU A 259 -52.05 61.81 -118.62
C LEU A 259 -53.56 61.77 -118.94
N ARG A 260 -54.33 60.90 -118.26
CA ARG A 260 -55.80 60.84 -118.39
C ARG A 260 -56.46 62.18 -118.09
N LYS A 261 -56.09 62.83 -116.97
CA LYS A 261 -56.61 64.16 -116.61
C LYS A 261 -56.32 65.22 -117.66
N LYS A 262 -55.09 65.26 -118.20
CA LYS A 262 -54.70 66.22 -119.25
C LYS A 262 -55.50 66.00 -120.53
N GLN A 263 -55.68 64.75 -120.94
CA GLN A 263 -56.46 64.40 -122.14
C GLN A 263 -57.95 64.72 -121.99
N GLU A 264 -58.56 64.31 -120.87
CA GLU A 264 -59.97 64.60 -120.58
C GLU A 264 -60.24 66.10 -120.55
N ALA A 265 -59.38 66.88 -119.88
CA ALA A 265 -59.50 68.33 -119.85
C ALA A 265 -59.36 68.96 -121.25
N ALA A 266 -58.41 68.50 -122.07
CA ALA A 266 -58.23 68.99 -123.43
C ALA A 266 -59.43 68.63 -124.32
N PHE A 267 -59.95 67.41 -124.22
CA PHE A 267 -61.12 66.95 -124.97
C PHE A 267 -62.38 67.74 -124.59
N LEU A 268 -62.68 67.89 -123.30
CA LEU A 268 -63.83 68.66 -122.83
C LEU A 268 -63.74 70.13 -123.25
N ALA A 269 -62.55 70.73 -123.23
CA ALA A 269 -62.35 72.08 -123.70
C ALA A 269 -62.64 72.23 -125.21
N GLN A 270 -62.15 71.28 -126.04
CA GLN A 270 -62.44 71.27 -127.48
C GLN A 270 -63.93 71.03 -127.76
N GLN A 271 -64.55 70.05 -127.09
CA GLN A 271 -65.98 69.76 -127.21
C GLN A 271 -66.83 70.97 -126.84
N ALA A 272 -66.50 71.69 -125.76
CA ALA A 272 -67.23 72.88 -125.34
C ALA A 272 -67.14 74.03 -126.37
N VAL A 273 -65.99 74.18 -127.04
CA VAL A 273 -65.85 75.16 -128.14
C VAL A 273 -66.70 74.74 -129.34
N LEU A 274 -66.66 73.47 -129.74
CA LEU A 274 -67.47 72.97 -130.86
C LEU A 274 -68.96 73.04 -130.58
N GLN A 275 -69.39 72.74 -129.34
CA GLN A 275 -70.79 72.86 -128.95
C GLN A 275 -71.29 74.30 -129.07
N ARG A 276 -70.49 75.30 -128.67
CA ARG A 276 -70.86 76.72 -128.85
C ARG A 276 -70.96 77.13 -130.32
N GLU A 277 -70.07 76.60 -131.17
CA GLU A 277 -70.16 76.81 -132.62
C GLU A 277 -71.41 76.15 -133.20
N GLN A 278 -71.76 74.95 -132.75
CA GLN A 278 -72.98 74.22 -133.12
C GLN A 278 -74.24 74.97 -132.68
N ASP A 279 -74.33 75.40 -131.43
CA ASP A 279 -75.49 76.14 -130.92
C ASP A 279 -75.70 77.46 -131.70
N SER A 280 -74.61 78.12 -132.09
CA SER A 280 -74.62 79.32 -132.94
C SER A 280 -75.12 79.02 -134.35
N TYR A 281 -74.64 77.94 -134.96
CA TYR A 281 -75.08 77.45 -136.27
C TYR A 281 -76.58 77.08 -136.24
N ASP A 282 -77.02 76.32 -135.24
CA ASP A 282 -78.42 75.89 -135.06
C ASP A 282 -79.36 77.08 -134.82
N ALA A 283 -78.91 78.08 -134.07
CA ALA A 283 -79.66 79.33 -133.87
C ALA A 283 -79.85 80.11 -135.19
N LYS A 284 -78.80 80.20 -136.01
CA LYS A 284 -78.88 80.82 -137.35
C LYS A 284 -79.79 80.02 -138.28
N GLN A 285 -79.65 78.70 -138.30
CA GLN A 285 -80.49 77.80 -139.10
C GLN A 285 -81.97 77.89 -138.68
N SER A 286 -82.24 77.94 -137.37
CA SER A 286 -83.58 78.18 -136.80
C SER A 286 -84.14 79.54 -137.21
N ALA A 287 -83.32 80.60 -137.22
CA ALA A 287 -83.75 81.92 -137.67
C ALA A 287 -84.09 81.92 -139.18
N LEU A 288 -83.29 81.23 -140.00
CA LEU A 288 -83.58 81.04 -141.42
C LEU A 288 -84.86 80.22 -141.63
N GLN A 289 -85.11 79.19 -140.82
CA GLN A 289 -86.34 78.39 -140.87
C GLN A 289 -87.58 79.22 -140.49
N LYS A 290 -87.46 80.11 -139.49
CA LYS A 290 -88.53 81.08 -139.16
C LYS A 290 -88.78 82.06 -140.29
N LYS A 291 -87.72 82.60 -140.94
CA LYS A 291 -87.87 83.42 -142.15
C LYS A 291 -88.58 82.63 -143.25
N GLN A 292 -88.26 81.35 -143.42
CA GLN A 292 -88.91 80.50 -144.42
C GLN A 292 -90.40 80.34 -144.14
N GLN A 293 -90.77 80.03 -142.89
CA GLN A 293 -92.17 79.94 -142.47
C GLN A 293 -92.92 81.27 -142.68
N ALA A 294 -92.28 82.41 -142.37
CA ALA A 294 -92.85 83.72 -142.61
C ALA A 294 -93.05 84.01 -144.11
N LEU A 295 -92.08 83.64 -144.96
CA LEU A 295 -92.23 83.73 -146.43
C LEU A 295 -93.36 82.83 -146.94
N TRP A 296 -93.53 81.63 -146.40
CA TRP A 296 -94.67 80.76 -146.73
C TRP A 296 -96.01 81.39 -146.33
N ALA A 297 -96.08 82.02 -145.16
CA ALA A 297 -97.26 82.76 -144.72
C ALA A 297 -97.55 83.98 -145.61
N GLU A 298 -96.51 84.74 -146.00
CA GLU A 298 -96.61 85.87 -146.95
C GLU A 298 -97.17 85.41 -148.29
N ARG A 299 -96.67 84.29 -148.83
CA ARG A 299 -97.19 83.68 -150.07
C ARG A 299 -98.68 83.36 -149.96
N ASN A 300 -99.07 82.70 -148.87
CA ASN A 300 -100.46 82.30 -148.64
C ASN A 300 -101.38 83.52 -148.50
N ALA A 301 -100.90 84.60 -147.87
CA ALA A 301 -101.62 85.86 -147.76
C ALA A 301 -101.78 86.55 -149.14
N LEU A 302 -100.71 86.59 -149.94
CA LEU A 302 -100.77 87.09 -151.32
C LEU A 302 -101.82 86.33 -152.13
N LEU A 303 -101.79 85.00 -152.11
CA LEU A 303 -102.76 84.15 -152.85
C LEU A 303 -104.23 84.38 -152.47
N ARG A 304 -104.51 84.97 -151.30
CA ARG A 304 -105.88 85.27 -150.83
C ARG A 304 -106.37 86.69 -151.19
N LYS A 305 -105.50 87.58 -151.64
CA LYS A 305 -105.83 88.98 -151.97
C LYS A 305 -106.41 89.06 -153.40
N ASN A 306 -107.62 89.61 -153.56
CA ASN A 306 -108.20 89.86 -154.89
C ASN A 306 -107.40 90.97 -155.60
N GLY A 307 -106.80 90.64 -156.75
CA GLY A 307 -106.02 91.58 -157.58
C GLY A 307 -104.49 91.55 -157.39
N VAL A 308 -103.88 90.43 -156.96
CA VAL A 308 -102.40 90.29 -156.93
C VAL A 308 -101.79 90.49 -158.31
N THR A 309 -100.70 91.25 -158.36
CA THR A 309 -99.92 91.53 -159.57
C THR A 309 -98.76 90.56 -159.74
N GLN A 310 -98.33 90.32 -160.98
CA GLN A 310 -97.15 89.48 -161.27
C GLN A 310 -95.88 89.98 -160.56
N GLY A 311 -95.72 91.30 -160.42
CA GLY A 311 -94.59 91.89 -159.70
C GLY A 311 -94.54 91.53 -158.21
N GLU A 312 -95.69 91.31 -157.55
CA GLU A 312 -95.75 90.84 -156.16
C GLU A 312 -95.31 89.36 -156.03
N LEU A 313 -95.65 88.51 -157.01
CA LEU A 313 -95.19 87.10 -157.04
C LEU A 313 -93.69 86.98 -157.35
N ASP A 314 -93.18 87.75 -158.31
CA ASP A 314 -91.75 87.76 -158.66
C ASP A 314 -90.90 88.30 -157.50
N ALA A 315 -91.40 89.30 -156.76
CA ALA A 315 -90.75 89.80 -155.55
C ALA A 315 -90.69 88.73 -154.45
N TRP A 316 -91.76 87.94 -154.29
CA TRP A 316 -91.76 86.81 -153.36
C TRP A 316 -90.77 85.71 -153.77
N GLN A 317 -90.74 85.32 -155.06
CA GLN A 317 -89.80 84.30 -155.55
C GLN A 317 -88.34 84.74 -155.34
N LYS A 318 -88.01 86.01 -155.59
CA LYS A 318 -86.68 86.55 -155.28
C LYS A 318 -86.32 86.46 -153.80
N LYS A 319 -87.28 86.68 -152.89
CA LYS A 319 -87.06 86.47 -151.45
C LYS A 319 -86.82 85.00 -151.12
N GLN A 320 -87.52 84.08 -151.78
CA GLN A 320 -87.35 82.64 -151.59
C GLN A 320 -85.98 82.15 -152.10
N ASP A 321 -85.55 82.60 -153.27
CA ASP A 321 -84.24 82.26 -153.84
C ASP A 321 -83.11 82.85 -152.98
N ALA A 322 -83.26 84.09 -152.51
CA ALA A 322 -82.31 84.73 -151.59
C ALA A 322 -82.21 83.96 -150.26
N LEU A 323 -83.33 83.51 -149.69
CA LEU A 323 -83.31 82.72 -148.46
C LEU A 323 -82.65 81.34 -148.66
N THR A 324 -82.88 80.71 -149.81
CA THR A 324 -82.22 79.44 -150.16
C THR A 324 -80.71 79.64 -150.31
N ALA A 325 -80.29 80.74 -150.95
CA ALA A 325 -78.88 81.11 -151.03
C ALA A 325 -78.27 81.44 -149.65
N GLU A 326 -79.02 82.08 -148.73
CA GLU A 326 -78.60 82.29 -147.33
C GLU A 326 -78.40 80.95 -146.60
N GLN A 327 -79.29 79.97 -146.79
CA GLN A 327 -79.17 78.62 -146.22
C GLN A 327 -77.94 77.87 -146.76
N ASP A 328 -77.74 77.86 -148.07
CA ASP A 328 -76.59 77.22 -148.71
C ASP A 328 -75.27 77.88 -148.30
N ALA A 329 -75.25 79.22 -148.19
CA ALA A 329 -74.09 79.96 -147.73
C ALA A 329 -73.75 79.65 -146.27
N LEU A 330 -74.77 79.58 -145.39
CA LEU A 330 -74.58 79.22 -143.99
C LEU A 330 -74.00 77.80 -143.83
N TRP A 331 -74.53 76.82 -144.58
CA TRP A 331 -73.99 75.46 -144.57
C TRP A 331 -72.54 75.41 -145.07
N LYS A 332 -72.20 76.10 -146.17
CA LYS A 332 -70.83 76.11 -146.70
C LYS A 332 -69.85 76.87 -145.82
N GLN A 333 -70.26 77.98 -145.22
CA GLN A 333 -69.38 78.83 -144.40
C GLN A 333 -69.19 78.30 -142.98
N GLU A 334 -70.21 77.67 -142.40
CA GLU A 334 -70.21 77.30 -140.98
C GLU A 334 -70.50 75.81 -140.75
N GLY A 335 -71.45 75.20 -141.48
CA GLY A 335 -71.81 73.79 -141.29
C GLY A 335 -70.72 72.79 -141.70
N GLU A 336 -70.21 72.90 -142.93
CA GLU A 336 -69.12 72.03 -143.42
C GLU A 336 -67.83 72.12 -142.58
N PRO A 337 -67.29 73.32 -142.22
CA PRO A 337 -66.12 73.40 -141.37
C PRO A 337 -66.40 72.89 -139.94
N LEU A 338 -67.62 73.04 -139.42
CA LEU A 338 -67.99 72.51 -138.11
C LEU A 338 -68.00 70.96 -138.11
N GLN A 339 -68.55 70.34 -139.15
CA GLN A 339 -68.49 68.88 -139.32
C GLN A 339 -67.04 68.38 -139.35
N LYS A 340 -66.16 69.03 -140.13
CA LYS A 340 -64.73 68.66 -140.20
C LYS A 340 -64.04 68.80 -138.83
N LYS A 341 -64.40 69.79 -138.02
CA LYS A 341 -63.86 69.94 -136.67
C LYS A 341 -64.33 68.83 -135.72
N TRP A 342 -65.57 68.36 -135.85
CA TRP A 342 -66.07 67.19 -135.11
C TRP A 342 -65.34 65.91 -135.50
N ASP A 343 -65.15 65.67 -136.80
CA ASP A 343 -64.40 64.50 -137.29
C ASP A 343 -62.94 64.55 -136.79
N ALA A 344 -62.30 65.74 -136.82
CA ALA A 344 -60.95 65.93 -136.30
C ALA A 344 -60.84 65.74 -134.77
N LEU A 345 -61.89 66.07 -134.02
CA LEU A 345 -61.96 65.80 -132.57
C LEU A 345 -62.03 64.29 -132.30
N GLU A 346 -62.78 63.53 -133.11
CA GLU A 346 -62.84 62.07 -133.01
C GLU A 346 -61.49 61.43 -133.37
N GLU A 347 -60.81 61.92 -134.40
CA GLU A 347 -59.46 61.47 -134.76
C GLU A 347 -58.44 61.81 -133.66
N SER A 348 -58.55 62.99 -133.04
CA SER A 348 -57.71 63.37 -131.90
C SER A 348 -57.91 62.44 -130.68
N GLN A 349 -59.13 61.97 -130.41
CA GLN A 349 -59.35 60.96 -129.36
C GLN A 349 -58.63 59.64 -129.66
N ARG A 350 -58.63 59.20 -130.92
CA ARG A 350 -57.94 57.97 -131.33
C ARG A 350 -56.42 58.09 -131.18
N GLU A 351 -55.86 59.24 -131.52
CA GLU A 351 -54.42 59.53 -131.29
C GLU A 351 -54.08 59.67 -129.80
N GLN A 352 -54.97 60.27 -129.00
CA GLN A 352 -54.82 60.34 -127.54
C GLN A 352 -54.81 58.94 -126.89
N ALA A 353 -55.60 57.99 -127.39
CA ALA A 353 -55.55 56.60 -126.93
C ALA A 353 -54.18 55.95 -127.20
N LYS A 354 -53.53 56.26 -128.33
CA LYS A 354 -52.17 55.76 -128.64
C LYS A 354 -51.11 56.32 -127.71
N ALA A 355 -51.34 57.47 -127.08
CA ALA A 355 -50.40 58.04 -126.10
C ALA A 355 -50.28 57.21 -124.81
N PHE A 356 -51.18 56.25 -124.55
CA PHE A 356 -51.06 55.29 -123.46
C PHE A 356 -50.18 54.06 -123.80
N GLU A 357 -49.88 53.81 -125.08
CA GLU A 357 -49.06 52.64 -125.47
C GLU A 357 -47.70 52.55 -124.75
N PRO A 358 -46.94 53.65 -124.52
CA PRO A 358 -45.70 53.60 -123.76
C PRO A 358 -45.91 53.19 -122.29
N LEU A 359 -47.02 53.60 -121.67
CA LEU A 359 -47.36 53.24 -120.29
C LEU A 359 -47.77 51.77 -120.19
N GLU A 360 -48.54 51.26 -121.17
CA GLU A 360 -48.88 49.85 -121.26
C GLU A 360 -47.64 48.96 -121.44
N ARG A 361 -46.63 49.41 -122.20
CA ARG A 361 -45.36 48.68 -122.33
C ARG A 361 -44.61 48.63 -121.01
N ARG A 362 -44.49 49.76 -120.31
CA ARG A 362 -43.89 49.81 -118.96
C ARG A 362 -44.63 48.93 -117.96
N GLN A 363 -45.97 48.87 -118.02
CA GLN A 363 -46.75 47.96 -117.17
C GLN A 363 -46.37 46.51 -117.41
N ARG A 364 -46.30 46.07 -118.68
CA ARG A 364 -45.91 44.70 -119.03
C ARG A 364 -44.47 44.37 -118.61
N GLU A 365 -43.56 45.34 -118.67
CA GLU A 365 -42.18 45.20 -118.18
C GLU A 365 -42.17 45.00 -116.66
N LEU A 366 -42.91 45.82 -115.90
CA LEU A 366 -43.04 45.67 -114.45
C LEU A 366 -43.69 44.33 -114.07
N ASP A 367 -44.75 43.90 -114.76
CA ASP A 367 -45.39 42.60 -114.53
C ASP A 367 -44.41 41.43 -114.80
N SER A 368 -43.58 41.56 -115.83
CA SER A 368 -42.55 40.56 -116.17
C SER A 368 -41.44 40.51 -115.12
N GLU A 369 -41.01 41.67 -114.60
CA GLU A 369 -40.05 41.74 -113.50
C GLU A 369 -40.62 41.19 -112.19
N GLN A 370 -41.89 41.43 -111.88
CA GLN A 370 -42.57 40.83 -110.73
C GLN A 370 -42.62 39.30 -110.85
N GLN A 371 -42.95 38.77 -112.04
CA GLN A 371 -42.91 37.33 -112.28
C GLN A 371 -41.51 36.73 -112.17
N ALA A 372 -40.48 37.47 -112.58
CA ALA A 372 -39.09 37.02 -112.42
C ALA A 372 -38.71 36.92 -110.93
N ILE A 373 -39.05 37.92 -110.12
CA ILE A 373 -38.81 37.88 -108.66
C ILE A 373 -39.56 36.71 -108.01
N LEU A 374 -40.81 36.46 -108.39
CA LEU A 374 -41.57 35.32 -107.86
C LEU A 374 -40.90 33.98 -108.19
N LYS A 375 -40.34 33.83 -109.40
CA LYS A 375 -39.58 32.64 -109.79
C LYS A 375 -38.27 32.51 -109.02
N ASP A 376 -37.60 33.63 -108.74
CA ASP A 376 -36.35 33.66 -107.96
C ASP A 376 -36.61 33.38 -106.45
N GLN A 377 -37.82 33.68 -105.94
CA GLN A 377 -38.24 33.38 -104.56
C GLN A 377 -38.60 31.90 -104.34
N GLU A 378 -39.20 31.23 -105.32
CA GLU A 378 -39.62 29.81 -105.21
C GLU A 378 -38.52 28.85 -104.69
N PRO A 379 -37.26 28.87 -105.20
CA PRO A 379 -36.21 28.00 -104.67
C PRO A 379 -35.79 28.36 -103.23
N LEU A 380 -35.89 29.63 -102.84
CA LEU A 380 -35.56 30.07 -101.48
C LEU A 380 -36.62 29.63 -100.47
N GLU A 381 -37.91 29.66 -100.84
CA GLU A 381 -39.00 29.12 -100.02
C GLU A 381 -38.87 27.60 -99.82
N LYS A 382 -38.49 26.87 -100.87
CA LYS A 382 -38.20 25.42 -100.77
C LYS A 382 -37.04 25.16 -99.80
N ARG A 383 -35.95 25.92 -99.93
CA ARG A 383 -34.78 25.82 -99.04
C ARG A 383 -35.15 26.18 -97.59
N GLN A 384 -36.01 27.17 -97.37
CA GLN A 384 -36.53 27.50 -96.04
C GLN A 384 -37.34 26.34 -95.44
N ALA A 385 -38.23 25.73 -96.22
CA ALA A 385 -39.01 24.58 -95.79
C ALA A 385 -38.13 23.35 -95.48
N GLU A 386 -37.08 23.13 -96.27
CA GLU A 386 -36.07 22.09 -96.04
C GLU A 386 -35.30 22.34 -94.74
N LEU A 387 -34.82 23.57 -94.48
CA LEU A 387 -34.13 23.92 -93.24
C LEU A 387 -35.03 23.77 -92.00
N LEU A 388 -36.31 24.13 -92.09
CA LEU A 388 -37.29 23.87 -91.03
C LEU A 388 -37.53 22.36 -90.82
N GLY A 389 -37.48 21.58 -91.90
CA GLY A 389 -37.50 20.12 -91.87
C GLY A 389 -36.28 19.53 -91.18
N GLU A 390 -35.07 19.99 -91.54
CA GLU A 390 -33.80 19.64 -90.89
C GLU A 390 -33.85 19.97 -89.40
N GLN A 391 -34.32 21.17 -89.04
CA GLN A 391 -34.51 21.57 -87.64
C GLN A 391 -35.39 20.54 -86.91
N LYS A 392 -36.59 20.28 -87.42
CA LYS A 392 -37.53 19.36 -86.77
C LYS A 392 -36.99 17.93 -86.66
N ALA A 393 -36.20 17.48 -87.64
CA ALA A 393 -35.54 16.18 -87.62
C ALA A 393 -34.46 16.12 -86.52
N LEU A 394 -33.60 17.14 -86.43
CA LEU A 394 -32.56 17.26 -85.40
C LEU A 394 -33.14 17.22 -83.98
N TRP A 395 -34.25 17.93 -83.74
CA TRP A 395 -34.92 17.90 -82.43
C TRP A 395 -35.45 16.49 -82.08
N LYS A 396 -36.05 15.78 -83.05
CA LYS A 396 -36.55 14.42 -82.84
C LYS A 396 -35.44 13.41 -82.61
N GLU A 397 -34.34 13.54 -83.35
CA GLU A 397 -33.17 12.68 -83.20
C GLU A 397 -32.54 12.86 -81.83
N HIS A 398 -32.33 14.10 -81.41
CA HIS A 398 -31.82 14.42 -80.08
C HIS A 398 -32.72 13.91 -78.95
N ASP A 399 -34.05 14.08 -79.05
CA ASP A 399 -34.99 13.53 -78.07
C ASP A 399 -34.93 12.00 -78.00
N ALA A 400 -34.78 11.34 -79.16
CA ALA A 400 -34.66 9.89 -79.22
C ALA A 400 -33.32 9.39 -78.64
N GLU A 401 -32.21 10.09 -78.88
CA GLU A 401 -30.90 9.76 -78.31
C GLU A 401 -30.86 9.99 -76.80
N ARG A 402 -31.41 11.10 -76.31
CA ARG A 402 -31.57 11.35 -74.87
C ARG A 402 -32.39 10.28 -74.19
N LYS A 403 -33.49 9.85 -74.82
CA LYS A 403 -34.34 8.80 -74.29
C LYS A 403 -33.60 7.46 -74.22
N LYS A 404 -32.89 7.07 -75.28
CA LYS A 404 -32.06 5.84 -75.28
C LYS A 404 -30.98 5.88 -74.21
N LEU A 405 -30.30 7.02 -74.05
CA LEU A 405 -29.29 7.22 -73.04
C LEU A 405 -29.90 7.10 -71.63
N ALA A 406 -31.03 7.77 -71.38
CA ALA A 406 -31.74 7.69 -70.09
C ALA A 406 -32.21 6.26 -69.77
N GLU A 407 -32.77 5.53 -70.73
CA GLU A 407 -33.20 4.14 -70.55
C GLU A 407 -32.02 3.17 -70.30
N GLY A 408 -30.86 3.41 -70.93
CA GLY A 408 -29.63 2.65 -70.65
C GLY A 408 -29.10 2.92 -69.24
N GLN A 409 -29.08 4.19 -68.85
CA GLN A 409 -28.63 4.66 -67.53
C GLN A 409 -29.53 4.15 -66.40
N GLU A 410 -30.85 4.13 -66.60
CA GLU A 410 -31.82 3.61 -65.63
C GLU A 410 -31.58 2.13 -65.35
N LYS A 411 -31.33 1.32 -66.38
CA LYS A 411 -31.03 -0.12 -66.22
C LYS A 411 -29.73 -0.38 -65.46
N GLU A 412 -28.66 0.38 -65.75
CA GLU A 412 -27.40 0.26 -65.01
C GLU A 412 -27.54 0.71 -63.56
N GLN A 413 -28.33 1.76 -63.32
CA GLN A 413 -28.64 2.23 -61.97
C GLN A 413 -29.50 1.23 -61.19
N GLU A 414 -30.49 0.61 -61.83
CA GLU A 414 -31.31 -0.46 -61.24
C GLU A 414 -30.46 -1.68 -60.86
N LEU A 415 -29.51 -2.08 -61.71
CA LEU A 415 -28.57 -3.17 -61.40
C LEU A 415 -27.69 -2.84 -60.20
N LEU A 416 -27.12 -1.63 -60.13
CA LEU A 416 -26.32 -1.19 -58.98
C LEU A 416 -27.16 -1.07 -57.70
N ASN A 417 -28.42 -0.63 -57.81
CA ASN A 417 -29.35 -0.59 -56.69
C ASN A 417 -29.70 -1.99 -56.20
N SER A 418 -29.92 -2.94 -57.11
CA SER A 418 -30.14 -4.35 -56.76
C SER A 418 -28.92 -4.98 -56.08
N GLU A 419 -27.71 -4.74 -56.59
CA GLU A 419 -26.47 -5.21 -55.96
C GLU A 419 -26.27 -4.58 -54.57
N ARG A 420 -26.66 -3.30 -54.39
CA ARG A 420 -26.65 -2.63 -53.10
C ARG A 420 -27.67 -3.21 -52.13
N ASP A 421 -28.88 -3.52 -52.59
CA ASP A 421 -29.93 -4.12 -51.77
C ASP A 421 -29.54 -5.53 -51.33
N ASP A 422 -28.94 -6.33 -52.23
CA ASP A 422 -28.41 -7.65 -51.89
C ASP A 422 -27.25 -7.55 -50.89
N LEU A 423 -26.33 -6.58 -51.07
CA LEU A 423 -25.28 -6.32 -50.09
C LEU A 423 -25.84 -5.86 -48.74
N SER A 424 -26.90 -5.05 -48.74
CA SER A 424 -27.58 -4.62 -47.52
C SER A 424 -28.21 -5.81 -46.80
N ARG A 425 -28.87 -6.73 -47.52
CA ARG A 425 -29.41 -7.97 -46.95
C ARG A 425 -28.32 -8.85 -46.37
N ASP A 426 -27.19 -8.99 -47.06
CA ASP A 426 -26.03 -9.72 -46.56
C ASP A 426 -25.50 -9.09 -45.26
N GLN A 427 -25.39 -7.76 -45.21
CA GLN A 427 -24.99 -7.01 -44.00
C GLN A 427 -26.00 -7.15 -42.84
N ASP A 428 -27.30 -7.03 -43.12
CA ASP A 428 -28.38 -7.20 -42.15
C ASP A 428 -28.39 -8.62 -41.57
N GLY A 429 -27.97 -9.64 -42.35
CA GLY A 429 -27.79 -11.01 -41.88
C GLY A 429 -26.76 -11.17 -40.76
N PHE A 430 -25.82 -10.21 -40.60
CA PHE A 430 -24.87 -10.20 -39.48
C PHE A 430 -25.40 -9.49 -38.25
N GLN A 431 -26.48 -8.70 -38.36
CA GLN A 431 -27.04 -7.94 -37.24
C GLN A 431 -27.47 -8.87 -36.08
N PRO A 432 -28.23 -9.96 -36.29
CA PRO A 432 -28.61 -10.86 -35.21
C PRO A 432 -27.39 -11.54 -34.57
N ARG A 433 -26.36 -11.88 -35.36
CA ARG A 433 -25.11 -12.46 -34.85
C ARG A 433 -24.33 -11.45 -33.99
N ARG A 434 -24.30 -10.17 -34.37
CA ARG A 434 -23.69 -9.11 -33.55
C ARG A 434 -24.46 -8.90 -32.26
N GLU A 435 -25.78 -8.84 -32.32
CA GLU A 435 -26.64 -8.71 -31.15
C GLU A 435 -26.48 -9.91 -30.20
N ASP A 436 -26.41 -11.13 -30.72
CA ASP A 436 -26.14 -12.34 -29.92
C ASP A 436 -24.74 -12.32 -29.29
N LEU A 437 -23.71 -11.92 -30.03
CA LEU A 437 -22.34 -11.80 -29.51
C LEU A 437 -22.22 -10.69 -28.46
N GLN A 438 -22.87 -9.55 -28.69
CA GLN A 438 -22.92 -8.45 -27.75
C GLN A 438 -23.67 -8.85 -26.49
N LYS A 439 -24.78 -9.58 -26.61
CA LYS A 439 -25.51 -10.13 -25.47
C LYS A 439 -24.66 -11.14 -24.69
N GLN A 440 -23.95 -12.04 -25.38
CA GLN A 440 -23.01 -12.96 -24.72
C GLN A 440 -21.87 -12.21 -24.01
N GLN A 441 -21.42 -11.08 -24.56
CA GLN A 441 -20.40 -10.23 -23.94
C GLN A 441 -20.95 -9.45 -22.74
N GLU A 442 -22.17 -8.92 -22.83
CA GLU A 442 -22.87 -8.29 -21.70
C GLU A 442 -23.16 -9.29 -20.57
N ASP A 443 -23.51 -10.53 -20.91
CA ASP A 443 -23.74 -11.59 -19.92
C ASP A 443 -22.42 -11.96 -19.21
N LEU A 444 -21.29 -12.05 -19.94
CA LEU A 444 -19.96 -12.17 -19.31
C LEU A 444 -19.64 -10.99 -18.40
N TRP A 445 -19.93 -9.77 -18.84
CA TRP A 445 -19.68 -8.55 -18.04
C TRP A 445 -20.58 -8.46 -16.81
N LYS A 446 -21.74 -9.11 -16.78
CA LYS A 446 -22.59 -9.24 -15.59
C LYS A 446 -22.12 -10.35 -14.65
N GLU A 447 -21.55 -11.42 -15.19
CA GLU A 447 -20.97 -12.52 -14.41
C GLU A 447 -19.68 -12.10 -13.69
N GLN A 448 -18.90 -11.19 -14.27
CA GLN A 448 -17.59 -10.77 -13.76
C GLN A 448 -17.63 -10.02 -12.40
N PRO A 449 -18.49 -9.00 -12.18
CA PRO A 449 -18.66 -8.38 -10.88
C PRO A 449 -19.17 -9.33 -9.80
N ALA A 450 -20.04 -10.28 -10.17
CA ALA A 450 -20.53 -11.30 -9.24
C ALA A 450 -19.39 -12.24 -8.82
N LEU A 451 -18.48 -12.57 -9.74
CA LEU A 451 -17.31 -13.38 -9.45
C LEU A 451 -16.25 -12.63 -8.62
N ASP A 452 -16.03 -11.34 -8.92
CA ASP A 452 -15.17 -10.45 -8.15
C ASP A 452 -15.70 -10.24 -6.73
N GLN A 453 -17.02 -10.11 -6.56
CA GLN A 453 -17.67 -10.03 -5.27
C GLN A 453 -17.61 -11.37 -4.51
N GLU A 454 -17.76 -12.51 -5.20
CA GLU A 454 -17.57 -13.85 -4.61
C GLU A 454 -16.12 -14.05 -4.17
N ARG A 455 -15.14 -13.51 -4.92
CA ARG A 455 -13.72 -13.50 -4.57
C ARG A 455 -13.43 -12.58 -3.38
N GLU A 456 -13.96 -11.36 -3.36
CA GLU A 456 -13.80 -10.43 -2.24
C GLU A 456 -14.42 -11.01 -0.96
N ASN A 457 -15.57 -11.69 -1.07
CA ASN A 457 -16.18 -12.40 0.05
C ASN A 457 -15.34 -13.60 0.51
N LEU A 458 -14.68 -14.32 -0.39
CA LEU A 458 -13.73 -15.39 -0.04
C LEU A 458 -12.46 -14.84 0.60
N ASP A 459 -11.92 -13.73 0.10
CA ASP A 459 -10.73 -13.08 0.67
C ASP A 459 -11.04 -12.51 2.06
N LYS A 460 -12.23 -11.91 2.26
CA LYS A 460 -12.73 -11.53 3.59
C LYS A 460 -12.92 -12.74 4.51
N ALA A 461 -13.48 -13.85 4.00
CA ALA A 461 -13.64 -15.07 4.78
C ALA A 461 -12.29 -15.71 5.14
N ASP A 462 -11.28 -15.63 4.26
CA ASP A 462 -9.91 -16.06 4.53
C ASP A 462 -9.20 -15.13 5.51
N GLU A 463 -9.44 -13.83 5.44
CA GLU A 463 -8.93 -12.86 6.42
C GLU A 463 -9.56 -13.12 7.80
N ASP A 464 -10.86 -13.36 7.87
CA ASP A 464 -11.56 -13.75 9.09
C ASP A 464 -11.08 -15.11 9.62
N LEU A 465 -10.83 -16.09 8.75
CA LEU A 465 -10.26 -17.39 9.16
C LEU A 465 -8.81 -17.26 9.59
N ARG A 466 -7.99 -16.43 8.94
CA ARG A 466 -6.61 -16.13 9.38
C ARG A 466 -6.62 -15.45 10.72
N LYS A 467 -7.46 -14.44 10.90
CA LYS A 467 -7.65 -13.77 12.17
C LYS A 467 -8.08 -14.75 13.26
N ARG A 468 -9.05 -15.63 12.99
CA ARG A 468 -9.45 -16.70 13.92
C ARG A 468 -8.35 -17.74 14.16
N SER A 469 -7.55 -18.06 13.15
CA SER A 469 -6.41 -18.99 13.25
C SER A 469 -5.29 -18.39 14.09
N ASP A 470 -5.03 -17.11 13.93
CA ASP A 470 -4.02 -16.37 14.68
C ASP A 470 -4.52 -16.06 16.10
N GLU A 471 -5.80 -15.73 16.29
CA GLU A 471 -6.46 -15.68 17.60
C GLU A 471 -6.47 -17.06 18.28
N LEU A 472 -6.64 -18.17 17.53
CA LEU A 472 -6.58 -19.53 18.06
C LEU A 472 -5.15 -19.91 18.47
N LYS A 473 -4.14 -19.55 17.68
CA LYS A 473 -2.72 -19.75 18.01
C LYS A 473 -2.30 -18.87 19.17
N GLN A 474 -2.77 -17.62 19.20
CA GLN A 474 -2.49 -16.65 20.25
C GLN A 474 -3.17 -17.09 21.53
N SER A 475 -4.46 -17.41 21.54
CA SER A 475 -5.13 -17.97 22.72
C SER A 475 -4.55 -19.31 23.17
N LYS A 476 -4.14 -20.19 22.26
CA LYS A 476 -3.42 -21.43 22.61
C LYS A 476 -2.06 -21.13 23.22
N ALA A 477 -1.34 -20.13 22.71
CA ALA A 477 -0.05 -19.69 23.24
C ALA A 477 -0.24 -19.02 24.61
N ASP A 478 -1.23 -18.15 24.75
CA ASP A 478 -1.62 -17.46 25.97
C ASP A 478 -2.08 -18.46 27.04
N ASP A 479 -2.93 -19.44 26.72
CA ASP A 479 -3.36 -20.50 27.64
C ASP A 479 -2.18 -21.41 28.05
N LEU A 480 -1.26 -21.71 27.13
CA LEU A 480 -0.03 -22.46 27.43
C LEU A 480 0.97 -21.64 28.25
N GLU A 481 1.04 -20.33 28.03
CA GLU A 481 1.88 -19.39 28.76
C GLU A 481 1.31 -19.08 30.14
N GLU A 482 0.00 -18.95 30.26
CA GLU A 482 -0.73 -18.82 31.52
C GLU A 482 -0.57 -20.09 32.36
N MET A 483 -0.66 -21.28 31.74
CA MET A 483 -0.30 -22.55 32.39
C MET A 483 1.17 -22.59 32.85
N GLN A 484 2.10 -22.00 32.09
CA GLN A 484 3.50 -21.89 32.51
C GLN A 484 3.72 -20.88 33.65
N LYS A 485 2.87 -19.84 33.74
CA LYS A 485 2.85 -18.83 34.80
C LYS A 485 2.08 -19.28 36.04
N GLU A 486 1.20 -20.28 35.94
CA GLU A 486 0.51 -20.85 37.09
C GLU A 486 1.50 -21.47 38.07
N LYS A 487 1.35 -21.10 39.35
CA LYS A 487 2.17 -21.61 40.43
C LYS A 487 2.00 -23.14 40.54
N PRO A 488 3.04 -23.89 40.96
CA PRO A 488 2.95 -25.33 41.19
C PRO A 488 1.72 -25.66 42.03
N TRP A 489 0.98 -26.70 41.64
CA TRP A 489 -0.21 -27.10 42.39
C TRP A 489 0.18 -27.48 43.83
N THR A 490 -0.48 -26.87 44.81
CA THR A 490 -0.34 -27.21 46.23
C THR A 490 -1.66 -27.79 46.78
N PRO A 491 -1.61 -28.69 47.78
CA PRO A 491 -2.81 -29.20 48.45
C PRO A 491 -3.71 -28.10 49.01
N ASP A 492 -3.13 -26.96 49.40
CA ASP A 492 -3.85 -25.80 49.97
C ASP A 492 -4.52 -24.91 48.91
N SER A 493 -4.28 -25.15 47.61
CA SER A 493 -4.85 -24.33 46.52
C SER A 493 -6.37 -24.50 46.34
N GLY A 494 -6.98 -25.47 47.01
CA GLY A 494 -8.43 -25.77 46.92
C GLY A 494 -8.90 -26.33 45.57
N ARG A 495 -8.01 -26.45 44.57
CA ARG A 495 -8.32 -27.02 43.24
C ARG A 495 -8.12 -28.54 43.25
N PRO A 496 -9.02 -29.34 42.64
CA PRO A 496 -8.85 -30.79 42.55
C PRO A 496 -7.56 -31.14 41.80
N ASP A 497 -6.72 -32.03 42.37
CA ASP A 497 -5.42 -32.40 41.77
C ASP A 497 -5.62 -32.85 40.31
N PRO A 498 -4.97 -32.17 39.34
CA PRO A 498 -5.10 -32.47 37.90
C PRO A 498 -4.81 -33.93 37.56
N LEU A 499 -3.98 -34.63 38.34
CA LEU A 499 -3.66 -36.04 38.12
C LEU A 499 -4.86 -36.97 38.32
N TYR A 500 -5.88 -36.58 39.09
CA TYR A 500 -7.02 -37.42 39.45
C TYR A 500 -8.31 -37.10 38.67
N GLN A 501 -8.28 -36.14 37.74
CA GLN A 501 -9.46 -35.74 36.97
C GLN A 501 -9.78 -36.68 35.79
N ARG A 502 -8.82 -37.49 35.30
CA ARG A 502 -9.08 -38.51 34.27
C ARG A 502 -9.37 -39.87 34.90
N ARG A 503 -10.59 -40.37 34.70
CA ARG A 503 -10.99 -41.73 35.06
C ARG A 503 -10.19 -42.73 34.19
N GLY A 504 -9.09 -43.29 34.71
CA GLY A 504 -8.46 -44.48 34.11
C GLY A 504 -6.93 -44.58 34.00
N GLN A 505 -6.11 -43.72 34.61
CA GLN A 505 -4.64 -43.89 34.55
C GLN A 505 -3.94 -43.81 35.93
N ASP A 506 -3.06 -44.80 36.13
CA ASP A 506 -2.13 -45.12 37.23
C ASP A 506 -2.63 -45.07 38.69
N ARG A 507 -2.76 -46.25 39.30
CA ARG A 507 -3.21 -46.49 40.68
C ARG A 507 -2.09 -46.49 41.73
N ASN A 508 -0.88 -46.04 41.40
CA ASN A 508 0.25 -46.08 42.32
C ASN A 508 1.06 -44.77 42.30
N PRO A 509 0.70 -43.76 43.12
CA PRO A 509 1.54 -42.58 43.27
C PRO A 509 2.88 -42.99 43.89
N GLU A 510 3.96 -42.61 43.22
CA GLU A 510 5.34 -42.76 43.67
C GLU A 510 5.46 -42.13 45.06
N ALA A 511 5.92 -42.90 46.07
CA ALA A 511 6.01 -42.40 47.44
C ALA A 511 6.99 -41.22 47.51
N PRO A 512 6.68 -40.15 48.27
CA PRO A 512 7.60 -39.03 48.41
C PRO A 512 8.92 -39.51 49.02
N PRO A 513 10.07 -38.97 48.57
CA PRO A 513 11.35 -39.24 49.23
C PRO A 513 11.32 -38.76 50.69
N PRO A 514 12.10 -39.38 51.60
CA PRO A 514 12.17 -38.98 53.00
C PRO A 514 12.71 -37.55 53.16
N ASP A 515 12.28 -36.85 54.21
CA ASP A 515 12.75 -35.50 54.52
C ASP A 515 14.26 -35.44 54.77
N ALA A 516 14.85 -34.27 54.50
CA ALA A 516 16.25 -34.01 54.80
C ALA A 516 16.53 -34.28 56.30
N PRO A 517 17.56 -35.07 56.63
CA PRO A 517 17.84 -35.43 58.02
C PRO A 517 18.22 -34.18 58.84
N LYS A 518 17.66 -34.08 60.05
CA LYS A 518 17.90 -32.97 61.00
C LYS A 518 19.19 -33.13 61.82
N SER A 519 19.84 -34.28 61.72
CA SER A 519 21.18 -34.55 62.22
C SER A 519 21.81 -35.68 61.41
N PHE A 520 23.14 -35.76 61.43
CA PHE A 520 23.89 -36.84 60.83
C PHE A 520 24.75 -37.50 61.91
N ARG A 521 24.54 -38.79 62.17
CA ARG A 521 25.30 -39.54 63.15
C ARG A 521 25.98 -40.73 62.47
N GLN A 522 27.29 -40.82 62.63
CA GLN A 522 28.10 -41.93 62.16
C GLN A 522 28.82 -42.56 63.37
N THR A 523 28.52 -43.82 63.64
CA THR A 523 29.22 -44.61 64.66
C THR A 523 30.22 -45.55 63.98
N THR A 524 31.46 -45.49 64.42
CA THR A 524 32.56 -46.37 64.00
C THR A 524 33.07 -47.17 65.19
N GLU A 525 33.93 -48.17 64.98
CA GLU A 525 34.53 -48.94 66.07
C GLU A 525 35.35 -48.06 67.04
N ASN A 526 35.92 -46.95 66.55
CA ASN A 526 36.82 -46.06 67.31
C ASN A 526 36.11 -44.85 67.95
N GLY A 527 34.83 -44.61 67.62
CA GLY A 527 34.12 -43.44 68.13
C GLY A 527 32.83 -43.10 67.39
N THR A 528 32.13 -42.09 67.90
CA THR A 528 30.92 -41.54 67.27
C THR A 528 31.18 -40.11 66.81
N THR A 529 30.83 -39.82 65.56
CA THR A 529 30.78 -38.46 65.02
C THR A 529 29.33 -38.08 64.81
N GLU A 530 28.93 -36.95 65.37
CA GLU A 530 27.57 -36.42 65.30
C GLU A 530 27.59 -34.98 64.80
N VAL A 531 26.92 -34.72 63.70
CA VAL A 531 26.67 -33.40 63.13
C VAL A 531 25.23 -33.02 63.45
N THR A 532 25.06 -31.93 64.20
CA THR A 532 23.77 -31.35 64.55
C THR A 532 23.65 -29.97 63.94
N TYR A 533 22.43 -29.60 63.56
CA TYR A 533 22.13 -28.27 63.04
C TYR A 533 21.32 -27.49 64.06
N LYS A 534 21.49 -26.17 64.07
CA LYS A 534 20.61 -25.29 64.84
C LYS A 534 19.19 -25.36 64.29
N LEU A 535 18.21 -25.47 65.18
CA LEU A 535 16.79 -25.52 64.84
C LEU A 535 16.11 -24.18 65.11
N ASP A 536 15.16 -23.81 64.26
CA ASP A 536 14.30 -22.65 64.42
C ASP A 536 13.19 -22.90 65.47
N GLN A 537 12.30 -21.93 65.65
CA GLN A 537 11.18 -22.02 66.60
C GLN A 537 10.16 -23.13 66.26
N ASN A 538 10.20 -23.67 65.03
CA ASN A 538 9.30 -24.72 64.56
C ASN A 538 9.94 -26.12 64.64
N GLY A 539 11.20 -26.21 65.09
CA GLY A 539 11.95 -27.46 65.11
C GLY A 539 12.46 -27.89 63.73
N GLU A 540 12.51 -26.97 62.77
CA GLU A 540 13.16 -27.15 61.47
C GLU A 540 14.59 -26.60 61.49
N VAL A 541 15.46 -27.08 60.60
CA VAL A 541 16.83 -26.57 60.53
C VAL A 541 16.80 -25.09 60.15
N GLU A 542 17.47 -24.24 60.94
CA GLU A 542 17.57 -22.82 60.66
C GLU A 542 18.48 -22.60 59.45
N LEU A 543 17.89 -22.13 58.34
CA LEU A 543 18.59 -21.96 57.06
C LEU A 543 18.86 -20.49 56.78
N ASP A 544 20.00 -20.21 56.15
CA ASP A 544 20.34 -18.90 55.62
C ASP A 544 19.55 -18.60 54.33
N LYS A 545 19.78 -17.41 53.76
CA LYS A 545 19.18 -16.97 52.50
C LYS A 545 19.45 -17.92 51.32
N ASP A 546 20.52 -18.71 51.40
CA ASP A 546 21.00 -19.63 50.36
C ASP A 546 20.49 -21.07 50.59
N GLY A 547 19.74 -21.31 51.67
CA GLY A 547 19.21 -22.63 52.05
C GLY A 547 20.21 -23.52 52.79
N ASN A 548 21.33 -22.97 53.28
CA ASN A 548 22.33 -23.71 54.05
C ASN A 548 22.08 -23.56 55.56
N PRO A 549 22.43 -24.55 56.40
CA PRO A 549 22.33 -24.42 57.85
C PRO A 549 23.16 -23.23 58.37
N ILE A 550 22.52 -22.33 59.14
CA ILE A 550 23.18 -21.15 59.73
C ILE A 550 24.27 -21.57 60.73
N GLU A 551 24.01 -22.64 61.47
CA GLU A 551 24.95 -23.16 62.46
C GLU A 551 24.96 -24.69 62.44
N THR A 552 26.16 -25.24 62.40
CA THR A 552 26.45 -26.67 62.36
C THR A 552 27.45 -27.01 63.45
N THR A 553 27.06 -27.88 64.38
CA THR A 553 27.92 -28.39 65.44
C THR A 553 28.26 -29.84 65.15
N THR A 554 29.55 -30.12 64.93
CA THR A 554 30.09 -31.47 64.84
C THR A 554 30.76 -31.84 66.14
N THR A 555 30.40 -32.99 66.70
CA THR A 555 31.02 -33.56 67.89
C THR A 555 31.61 -34.92 67.54
N VAL A 556 32.90 -35.10 67.80
CA VAL A 556 33.61 -36.38 67.68
C VAL A 556 33.90 -36.87 69.09
N THR A 557 33.50 -38.10 69.41
CA THR A 557 33.71 -38.72 70.73
C THR A 557 34.44 -40.04 70.54
N ASN A 558 35.61 -40.18 71.17
CA ASN A 558 36.34 -41.44 71.22
C ASN A 558 35.64 -42.41 72.19
N SER A 559 35.34 -43.63 71.72
CA SER A 559 34.59 -44.62 72.50
C SER A 559 35.39 -45.27 73.63
N LYS A 560 36.73 -45.28 73.54
CA LYS A 560 37.62 -45.99 74.49
C LYS A 560 38.09 -45.12 75.65
N ASN A 561 38.48 -43.88 75.37
CA ASN A 561 39.04 -42.97 76.38
C ASN A 561 38.11 -41.80 76.76
N GLY A 562 36.99 -41.62 76.04
CA GLY A 562 36.01 -40.58 76.33
C GLY A 562 36.45 -39.17 75.97
N MET A 563 37.55 -38.99 75.23
CA MET A 563 37.94 -37.70 74.68
C MET A 563 36.85 -37.18 73.74
N VAL A 564 36.55 -35.88 73.85
CA VAL A 564 35.53 -35.20 73.05
C VAL A 564 36.15 -34.01 72.38
N TYR A 565 35.97 -33.95 71.07
CA TYR A 565 36.29 -32.81 70.24
C TYR A 565 35.00 -32.27 69.65
N SER A 566 34.82 -30.95 69.64
CA SER A 566 33.63 -30.36 68.99
C SER A 566 33.96 -29.08 68.23
N GLU A 567 33.42 -28.96 67.03
CA GLU A 567 33.49 -27.75 66.21
C GLU A 567 32.09 -27.24 65.93
N THR A 568 31.84 -25.98 66.26
CA THR A 568 30.62 -25.27 65.87
C THR A 568 30.96 -24.23 64.83
N TYR A 569 30.54 -24.49 63.60
CA TYR A 569 30.60 -23.53 62.50
C TYR A 569 29.32 -22.71 62.47
N ARG A 570 29.43 -21.39 62.42
CA ARG A 570 28.31 -20.48 62.24
C ARG A 570 28.63 -19.48 61.13
N LYS A 571 27.73 -19.36 60.16
CA LYS A 571 27.78 -18.31 59.14
C LYS A 571 27.28 -17.00 59.74
N LEU A 572 28.02 -15.92 59.51
CA LEU A 572 27.68 -14.58 59.98
C LEU A 572 26.94 -13.80 58.87
N PRO A 573 26.30 -12.66 59.19
CA PRO A 573 25.50 -11.91 58.20
C PRO A 573 26.30 -11.37 57.00
N GLY A 574 27.62 -11.23 57.09
CA GLY A 574 28.49 -10.81 56.00
C GLY A 574 28.67 -11.91 54.94
N ASP A 575 28.81 -11.53 53.67
CA ASP A 575 29.00 -12.49 52.59
C ASP A 575 30.36 -13.19 52.75
N GLY A 576 30.33 -14.46 53.19
CA GLY A 576 31.52 -15.29 53.41
C GLY A 576 32.07 -15.25 54.83
N ASP A 577 31.55 -14.37 55.69
CA ASP A 577 31.97 -14.26 57.09
C ASP A 577 31.46 -15.45 57.91
N SER A 578 32.31 -15.94 58.80
CA SER A 578 31.94 -17.06 59.66
C SER A 578 32.75 -17.10 60.95
N VAL A 579 32.25 -17.83 61.93
CA VAL A 579 32.99 -18.19 63.13
C VAL A 579 32.99 -19.70 63.31
N THR A 580 34.16 -20.26 63.50
CA THR A 580 34.33 -21.66 63.92
C THR A 580 34.79 -21.67 65.36
N THR A 581 33.97 -22.22 66.25
CA THR A 581 34.36 -22.46 67.65
C THR A 581 34.81 -23.90 67.80
N THR A 582 36.09 -24.11 68.07
CA THR A 582 36.68 -25.44 68.29
C THR A 582 36.92 -25.65 69.78
N ARG A 583 36.44 -26.77 70.31
CA ARG A 583 36.74 -27.26 71.66
C ARG A 583 37.54 -28.55 71.53
N THR A 584 38.78 -28.50 71.98
CA THR A 584 39.74 -29.60 71.95
C THR A 584 39.59 -30.52 73.17
N ALA A 585 40.19 -31.71 73.12
CA ALA A 585 40.06 -32.73 74.17
C ALA A 585 40.69 -32.36 75.51
N ASP A 586 41.59 -31.37 75.53
CA ASP A 586 42.15 -30.76 76.74
C ASP A 586 41.20 -29.76 77.42
N GLY A 587 40.07 -29.43 76.78
CA GLY A 587 39.10 -28.44 77.24
C GLY A 587 39.39 -27.01 76.76
N THR A 588 40.46 -26.80 75.99
CA THR A 588 40.74 -25.50 75.38
C THR A 588 39.67 -25.17 74.34
N VAL A 589 39.23 -23.90 74.34
CA VAL A 589 38.26 -23.39 73.37
C VAL A 589 38.92 -22.27 72.57
N THR A 590 38.94 -22.44 71.26
CA THR A 590 39.39 -21.42 70.31
C THR A 590 38.25 -21.01 69.40
N LYS A 591 38.21 -19.73 69.04
CA LYS A 591 37.27 -19.19 68.05
C LYS A 591 38.06 -18.62 66.90
N VAL A 592 37.77 -19.11 65.70
CA VAL A 592 38.35 -18.66 64.45
C VAL A 592 37.29 -17.85 63.72
N TYR A 593 37.45 -16.53 63.70
CA TYR A 593 36.61 -15.64 62.91
C TYR A 593 37.22 -15.49 61.51
N MET A 594 36.43 -15.78 60.49
CA MET A 594 36.75 -15.54 59.09
C MET A 594 36.05 -14.29 58.64
N ASP A 595 36.83 -13.39 58.07
CA ASP A 595 36.41 -12.14 57.44
C ASP A 595 36.72 -12.27 55.96
N ALA A 596 35.72 -12.58 55.15
CA ALA A 596 35.95 -12.94 53.74
C ALA A 596 36.37 -11.73 52.91
N ASP A 597 35.86 -10.54 53.26
CA ASP A 597 36.11 -9.26 52.60
C ASP A 597 36.66 -8.24 53.60
N SER A 598 37.91 -8.45 54.01
CA SER A 598 38.51 -7.68 55.09
C SER A 598 38.60 -6.19 54.78
N GLU A 599 38.20 -5.40 55.77
CA GLU A 599 38.09 -3.97 55.59
C GLU A 599 39.48 -3.30 55.49
N GLY A 600 39.71 -2.58 54.39
CA GLY A 600 41.00 -1.95 54.09
C GLY A 600 41.94 -2.82 53.26
N GLY A 601 41.62 -4.12 53.11
CA GLY A 601 42.31 -5.04 52.21
C GLY A 601 42.00 -4.81 50.73
N ALA A 602 42.75 -5.45 49.86
CA ALA A 602 42.42 -5.54 48.44
C ALA A 602 41.12 -6.35 48.24
N PRO A 603 40.29 -6.10 47.21
CA PRO A 603 39.11 -6.92 46.94
C PRO A 603 39.48 -8.42 46.88
N GLY A 604 38.82 -9.25 47.68
CA GLY A 604 39.12 -10.69 47.85
C GLY A 604 40.23 -11.01 48.84
N GLU A 605 40.76 -10.03 49.57
CA GLU A 605 41.63 -10.26 50.72
C GLU A 605 40.80 -10.66 51.93
N SER A 606 41.09 -11.84 52.48
CA SER A 606 40.41 -12.37 53.65
C SER A 606 41.29 -12.33 54.89
N MET A 607 40.70 -12.04 56.04
CA MET A 607 41.37 -12.04 57.34
C MET A 607 40.82 -13.18 58.20
N ARG A 608 41.70 -13.77 59.01
CA ARG A 608 41.34 -14.79 59.97
C ARG A 608 41.87 -14.40 61.34
N TYR A 609 40.97 -14.29 62.29
CA TYR A 609 41.29 -13.95 63.68
C TYR A 609 41.07 -15.18 64.55
N VAL A 610 42.14 -15.66 65.18
CA VAL A 610 42.09 -16.77 66.14
C VAL A 610 42.10 -16.18 67.53
N THR A 611 41.10 -16.50 68.32
CA THR A 611 40.95 -16.04 69.70
C THR A 611 40.71 -17.20 70.66
N ASP A 612 40.94 -16.98 71.95
CA ASP A 612 40.51 -17.93 72.99
C ASP A 612 39.01 -17.79 73.34
N GLU A 613 38.53 -18.57 74.31
CA GLU A 613 37.12 -18.53 74.77
C GLU A 613 36.65 -17.14 75.19
N LYS A 614 37.55 -16.35 75.81
CA LYS A 614 37.29 -15.00 76.31
C LYS A 614 37.38 -13.95 75.19
N GLY A 615 37.76 -14.36 73.99
CA GLY A 615 37.96 -13.50 72.83
C GLY A 615 39.38 -12.91 72.76
N ARG A 616 40.36 -13.44 73.50
CA ARG A 616 41.73 -12.88 73.52
C ARG A 616 42.39 -13.23 72.21
N PRO A 617 42.92 -12.25 71.46
CA PRO A 617 43.55 -12.55 70.19
C PRO A 617 44.82 -13.37 70.41
N LEU A 618 44.90 -14.52 69.73
CA LEU A 618 46.03 -15.44 69.75
C LEU A 618 46.85 -15.28 68.47
N GLN A 619 46.18 -15.26 67.32
CA GLN A 619 46.80 -15.13 66.00
C GLN A 619 45.91 -14.36 65.03
N MET A 620 46.52 -13.70 64.08
CA MET A 620 45.86 -13.05 62.96
C MET A 620 46.56 -13.45 61.67
N TRP A 621 45.78 -13.91 60.71
CA TRP A 621 46.26 -14.36 59.40
C TRP A 621 45.57 -13.55 58.30
N SER A 622 46.29 -13.25 57.22
CA SER A 622 45.73 -12.66 56.01
C SER A 622 45.90 -13.59 54.82
N LYS A 623 45.01 -13.48 53.85
CA LYS A 623 45.09 -14.19 52.59
C LYS A 623 44.71 -13.25 51.45
N MET A 624 45.65 -13.04 50.53
CA MET A 624 45.38 -12.34 49.27
C MET A 624 44.50 -13.19 48.35
N PRO A 625 43.76 -12.60 47.39
CA PRO A 625 42.80 -13.32 46.53
C PRO A 625 43.33 -14.60 45.87
N ASP A 626 44.61 -14.63 45.50
CA ASP A 626 45.34 -15.73 44.87
C ASP A 626 46.49 -16.27 45.74
N GLY A 627 46.63 -15.78 46.97
CA GLY A 627 47.73 -16.11 47.87
C GLY A 627 47.43 -17.27 48.83
N GLU A 628 48.48 -17.77 49.48
CA GLU A 628 48.36 -18.63 50.66
C GLU A 628 48.10 -17.78 51.92
N TRP A 629 47.63 -18.42 52.99
CA TRP A 629 47.47 -17.76 54.29
C TRP A 629 48.85 -17.37 54.85
N GLY A 630 49.06 -16.09 55.11
CA GLY A 630 50.24 -15.56 55.79
C GLY A 630 49.92 -15.18 57.24
N LEU A 631 50.78 -15.55 58.18
CA LEU A 631 50.68 -15.09 59.57
C LEU A 631 51.06 -13.61 59.62
N VAL A 632 50.13 -12.77 60.07
CA VAL A 632 50.33 -11.32 60.17
C VAL A 632 50.74 -10.93 61.59
N TRP A 633 50.17 -11.61 62.60
CA TRP A 633 50.45 -11.32 64.00
C TRP A 633 50.21 -12.55 64.87
N GLN A 634 51.07 -12.76 65.88
CA GLN A 634 50.93 -13.81 66.90
C GLN A 634 51.33 -13.25 68.27
N TRP A 635 50.55 -13.57 69.29
CA TRP A 635 50.74 -13.07 70.65
C TRP A 635 52.13 -13.38 71.25
N GLU A 636 52.68 -14.57 70.98
CA GLU A 636 53.90 -15.09 71.61
C GLU A 636 55.20 -14.45 71.11
N ASP A 637 55.20 -13.85 69.91
CA ASP A 637 56.41 -13.37 69.24
C ASP A 637 56.75 -11.90 69.52
N THR A 638 55.84 -11.16 70.16
CA THR A 638 56.03 -9.74 70.49
C THR A 638 56.38 -9.53 71.97
N PRO A 639 57.55 -8.96 72.32
CA PRO A 639 57.87 -8.58 73.70
C PRO A 639 56.85 -7.61 74.33
N SER A 640 56.07 -6.92 73.49
CA SER A 640 55.00 -5.97 73.81
C SER A 640 53.58 -6.56 73.73
N GLY A 641 53.41 -7.89 73.61
CA GLY A 641 52.10 -8.50 73.31
C GLY A 641 50.95 -8.01 74.19
N GLN A 642 51.19 -7.77 75.49
CA GLN A 642 50.19 -7.18 76.40
C GLN A 642 49.77 -5.75 76.03
N GLU A 643 50.71 -4.92 75.57
CA GLU A 643 50.47 -3.54 75.14
C GLU A 643 49.76 -3.50 73.78
N ASP A 644 50.16 -4.38 72.85
CA ASP A 644 49.54 -4.46 71.52
C ASP A 644 48.08 -4.92 71.59
N VAL A 645 47.75 -5.88 72.47
CA VAL A 645 46.36 -6.30 72.70
C VAL A 645 45.55 -5.25 73.46
N ALA A 646 46.18 -4.49 74.36
CA ALA A 646 45.55 -3.32 74.98
C ALA A 646 45.21 -2.23 73.94
N ASN A 647 46.02 -2.13 72.88
CA ASN A 647 45.78 -1.24 71.73
C ASN A 647 44.88 -1.84 70.64
N GLY A 648 44.30 -3.02 70.86
CA GLY A 648 43.34 -3.64 69.94
C GLY A 648 43.94 -4.41 68.77
N VAL A 649 45.27 -4.59 68.72
CA VAL A 649 45.94 -5.36 67.65
C VAL A 649 45.49 -6.82 67.70
N GLY A 650 45.14 -7.38 66.53
CA GLY A 650 44.72 -8.77 66.39
C GLY A 650 43.29 -9.07 66.83
N ARG A 651 42.54 -8.09 67.37
CA ARG A 651 41.14 -8.27 67.74
C ARG A 651 40.28 -8.43 66.48
N PRO A 652 39.37 -9.43 66.41
CA PRO A 652 38.39 -9.48 65.34
C PRO A 652 37.55 -8.20 65.35
N PRO A 653 37.14 -7.66 64.18
CA PRO A 653 36.18 -6.58 64.11
C PRO A 653 34.86 -6.88 64.84
N ALA A 654 34.17 -5.83 65.30
CA ALA A 654 32.93 -6.00 66.07
C ALA A 654 31.81 -6.66 65.25
N TYR A 655 31.73 -6.43 63.93
CA TYR A 655 30.74 -7.09 63.07
C TYR A 655 30.89 -8.63 63.00
N LEU A 656 32.08 -9.17 63.31
CA LEU A 656 32.29 -10.62 63.35
C LEU A 656 31.93 -11.25 64.71
N THR A 657 31.87 -10.42 65.76
CA THR A 657 31.80 -10.88 67.16
C THR A 657 30.51 -10.49 67.86
N VAL A 658 29.83 -9.45 67.39
CA VAL A 658 28.56 -8.97 67.94
C VAL A 658 27.40 -9.64 67.20
N GLU A 659 26.70 -10.55 67.87
CA GLU A 659 25.55 -11.26 67.30
C GLU A 659 24.34 -10.34 67.04
N LYS A 660 24.18 -9.31 67.89
CA LYS A 660 23.04 -8.39 67.87
C LYS A 660 23.52 -6.96 68.03
N PRO A 661 23.78 -6.25 66.92
CA PRO A 661 24.08 -4.83 66.99
C PRO A 661 22.88 -4.03 67.50
N LEU A 662 23.13 -2.87 68.12
CA LEU A 662 22.08 -1.96 68.59
C LEU A 662 21.32 -1.32 67.43
N VAL A 663 21.99 -1.09 66.30
CA VAL A 663 21.37 -0.56 65.08
C VAL A 663 21.64 -1.44 63.86
N ASP A 664 20.76 -1.38 62.87
CA ASP A 664 20.97 -2.00 61.57
C ASP A 664 21.93 -1.17 60.68
N GLY A 665 22.25 -1.69 59.50
CA GLY A 665 23.08 -0.98 58.51
C GLY A 665 22.48 0.37 58.05
N GLY A 666 21.16 0.55 58.19
CA GLY A 666 20.47 1.82 57.93
C GLY A 666 20.62 2.84 59.07
N GLY A 667 21.07 2.42 60.25
CA GLY A 667 21.19 3.24 61.44
C GLY A 667 19.89 3.33 62.23
N SER A 668 18.97 2.38 62.04
CA SER A 668 17.74 2.24 62.82
C SER A 668 17.94 1.20 63.93
N PRO A 669 17.26 1.30 65.09
CA PRO A 669 17.38 0.30 66.15
C PRO A 669 17.05 -1.11 65.63
N ALA A 670 17.96 -2.06 65.81
CA ALA A 670 17.85 -3.40 65.21
C ALA A 670 16.62 -4.17 65.71
N ASP A 671 16.32 -4.07 67.01
CA ASP A 671 15.19 -4.77 67.64
C ASP A 671 13.87 -3.99 67.57
N ALA A 672 13.90 -2.73 67.12
CA ALA A 672 12.73 -1.86 67.07
C ALA A 672 12.82 -0.84 65.92
N PRO A 673 12.82 -1.30 64.65
CA PRO A 673 13.06 -0.44 63.48
C PRO A 673 11.99 0.64 63.29
N SER A 674 10.81 0.48 63.92
CA SER A 674 9.71 1.45 63.90
C SER A 674 9.72 2.44 65.07
N SER A 675 10.79 2.52 65.84
CA SER A 675 10.88 3.44 67.00
C SER A 675 10.71 4.91 66.57
N PRO A 676 9.98 5.73 67.35
CA PRO A 676 9.88 7.17 67.11
C PRO A 676 11.28 7.79 67.00
N ARG A 677 11.49 8.61 65.97
CA ARG A 677 12.80 9.22 65.69
C ARG A 677 12.69 10.71 65.44
N THR A 678 13.69 11.45 65.90
CA THR A 678 13.88 12.87 65.57
C THR A 678 15.26 13.05 64.94
N THR A 679 15.31 13.47 63.67
CA THR A 679 16.57 13.72 62.96
C THR A 679 16.87 15.21 62.93
N THR A 680 18.10 15.59 63.28
CA THR A 680 18.63 16.96 63.24
C THR A 680 19.84 17.00 62.31
N GLU A 681 19.84 17.93 61.37
CA GLU A 681 21.01 18.19 60.51
C GLU A 681 22.08 18.95 61.30
N LEU A 682 23.31 18.49 61.17
CA LEU A 682 24.49 19.10 61.76
C LEU A 682 25.34 19.77 60.65
N PRO A 683 26.22 20.73 61.00
CA PRO A 683 27.11 21.35 60.04
C PRO A 683 27.94 20.32 59.25
N GLY A 684 28.16 20.59 57.95
CA GLY A 684 28.97 19.73 57.08
C GLY A 684 28.22 18.52 56.50
N GLY A 685 26.89 18.48 56.54
CA GLY A 685 26.09 17.40 55.96
C GLY A 685 25.95 16.15 56.87
N ASN A 686 26.39 16.25 58.12
CA ASN A 686 26.24 15.20 59.12
C ASN A 686 24.81 15.20 59.68
N THR A 687 24.33 14.06 60.18
CA THR A 687 23.00 13.96 60.79
C THR A 687 23.07 13.32 62.16
N ARG A 688 22.23 13.78 63.08
CA ARG A 688 21.99 13.11 64.36
C ARG A 688 20.54 12.67 64.42
N THR A 689 20.30 11.40 64.67
CA THR A 689 18.97 10.82 64.85
C THR A 689 18.84 10.26 66.26
N ASP A 690 17.90 10.82 67.02
CA ASP A 690 17.58 10.34 68.37
C ASP A 690 16.34 9.44 68.28
N TYR A 691 16.49 8.18 68.66
CA TYR A 691 15.44 7.17 68.74
C TYR A 691 14.97 6.99 70.17
N THR A 692 13.66 6.90 70.38
CA THR A 692 13.08 6.48 71.67
C THR A 692 12.72 5.00 71.59
N LEU A 693 13.44 4.16 72.32
CA LEU A 693 13.21 2.72 72.35
C LEU A 693 11.91 2.39 73.12
N PRO A 694 11.32 1.19 72.95
CA PRO A 694 10.07 0.81 73.62
C PRO A 694 10.12 0.87 75.15
N ASP A 695 11.30 0.77 75.74
CA ASP A 695 11.55 0.89 77.19
C ASP A 695 11.69 2.35 77.67
N GLY A 696 11.58 3.32 76.77
CA GLY A 696 11.71 4.75 77.03
C GLY A 696 13.14 5.27 77.04
N SER A 697 14.15 4.41 76.86
CA SER A 697 15.54 4.82 76.72
C SER A 697 15.78 5.51 75.37
N VAL A 698 16.82 6.36 75.32
CA VAL A 698 17.17 7.12 74.10
C VAL A 698 18.45 6.57 73.49
N LEU A 699 18.40 6.24 72.21
CA LEU A 699 19.54 5.85 71.40
C LEU A 699 19.85 6.96 70.40
N LYS A 700 21.08 7.48 70.41
CA LYS A 700 21.51 8.61 69.58
C LYS A 700 22.45 8.11 68.51
N VAL A 701 22.08 8.29 67.25
CA VAL A 701 22.87 7.85 66.09
C VAL A 701 23.37 9.08 65.34
N VAL A 702 24.67 9.36 65.43
CA VAL A 702 25.33 10.45 64.70
C VAL A 702 26.02 9.87 63.47
N THR A 703 25.52 10.16 62.29
CA THR A 703 26.06 9.69 61.01
C THR A 703 26.80 10.82 60.30
N THR A 704 28.07 10.59 59.99
CA THR A 704 28.91 11.43 59.12
C THR A 704 29.02 10.80 57.73
N GLU A 705 29.81 11.40 56.84
CA GLU A 705 30.07 10.84 55.50
C GLU A 705 30.66 9.43 55.55
N THR A 706 31.54 9.16 56.52
CA THR A 706 32.34 7.92 56.61
C THR A 706 32.17 7.13 57.91
N THR A 707 31.62 7.72 58.97
CA THR A 707 31.54 7.10 60.31
C THR A 707 30.18 7.37 60.93
N ARG A 708 29.64 6.39 61.67
CA ARG A 708 28.41 6.51 62.43
C ARG A 708 28.66 6.11 63.87
N TYR A 709 28.36 7.01 64.80
CA TYR A 709 28.49 6.77 66.23
C TYR A 709 27.11 6.52 66.83
N VAL A 710 26.95 5.40 67.50
CA VAL A 710 25.73 5.04 68.24
C VAL A 710 26.04 5.25 69.72
N ALA A 711 25.28 6.10 70.39
CA ALA A 711 25.46 6.41 71.79
C ALA A 711 24.16 6.24 72.58
N ASP A 712 24.30 6.02 73.88
CA ASP A 712 23.17 5.95 74.79
C ASP A 712 22.62 7.34 75.15
N GLY A 713 21.63 7.38 76.06
CA GLY A 713 21.05 8.62 76.56
C GLY A 713 22.07 9.56 77.21
N ASN A 714 23.14 9.02 77.78
CA ASN A 714 24.22 9.74 78.45
C ASN A 714 25.32 10.25 77.50
N ASN A 715 25.13 10.05 76.18
CA ASN A 715 26.11 10.35 75.13
C ASN A 715 27.36 9.46 75.16
N GLU A 716 27.35 8.33 75.88
CA GLU A 716 28.47 7.39 75.83
C GLU A 716 28.36 6.54 74.57
N ILE A 717 29.42 6.51 73.76
CA ILE A 717 29.44 5.78 72.50
C ILE A 717 29.43 4.27 72.81
N GLN A 718 28.40 3.61 72.31
CA GLN A 718 28.15 2.19 72.46
C GLN A 718 28.65 1.41 71.24
N GLU A 719 28.48 1.97 70.04
CA GLU A 719 28.95 1.37 68.79
C GLU A 719 29.52 2.42 67.85
N ILE A 720 30.52 2.02 67.07
CA ILE A 720 31.08 2.81 65.99
C ILE A 720 30.96 1.99 64.71
N TRP A 721 30.26 2.56 63.74
CA TRP A 721 30.04 2.02 62.42
C TRP A 721 30.83 2.81 61.41
N TYR A 722 31.28 2.16 60.36
CA TYR A 722 31.99 2.83 59.28
C TYR A 722 31.33 2.50 57.95
N LYS A 723 31.47 3.43 57.01
CA LYS A 723 30.99 3.26 55.64
C LYS A 723 32.13 2.70 54.81
N ASN A 724 31.95 1.53 54.26
CA ASN A 724 32.95 0.91 53.38
C ASN A 724 32.98 1.61 52.01
N ARG A 725 33.89 1.17 51.13
CA ARG A 725 34.04 1.71 49.76
C ARG A 725 32.80 1.51 48.87
N ASN A 726 32.01 0.46 49.12
CA ASN A 726 30.80 0.18 48.34
C ASN A 726 29.56 0.95 48.85
N GLY A 727 29.72 1.70 49.94
CA GLY A 727 28.71 2.57 50.52
C GLY A 727 27.83 1.92 51.58
N THR A 728 28.02 0.63 51.90
CA THR A 728 27.34 -0.04 53.01
C THR A 728 28.02 0.24 54.35
N TRP A 729 27.24 0.15 55.42
CA TRP A 729 27.71 0.37 56.78
C TRP A 729 28.03 -0.97 57.44
N TYR A 730 29.15 -1.05 58.16
CA TYR A 730 29.52 -2.22 58.97
C TYR A 730 29.99 -1.77 60.37
N LEU A 731 29.85 -2.67 61.34
CA LEU A 731 30.12 -2.39 62.74
C LEU A 731 31.63 -2.48 63.04
N LYS A 732 32.27 -1.31 63.09
CA LYS A 732 33.64 -1.02 63.54
C LYS A 732 33.97 -1.69 64.87
N GLU A 733 33.41 -1.06 65.89
CA GLU A 733 33.70 -1.29 67.30
C GLU A 733 32.37 -1.30 68.07
N SER A 734 32.29 -2.11 69.11
CA SER A 734 31.13 -2.11 69.99
C SER A 734 31.56 -2.39 71.42
N ILE A 735 30.91 -1.73 72.38
CA ILE A 735 31.12 -2.02 73.80
C ILE A 735 30.57 -3.40 74.20
N THR A 736 29.69 -3.99 73.38
CA THR A 736 29.09 -5.31 73.60
C THR A 736 29.94 -6.42 72.98
N GLN A 737 31.03 -6.07 72.31
CA GLN A 737 32.05 -7.02 71.89
C GLN A 737 32.55 -7.78 73.14
N HIS A 738 32.56 -9.11 73.08
CA HIS A 738 32.70 -10.03 74.23
C HIS A 738 33.63 -9.51 75.33
N THR A 739 33.15 -9.54 76.59
CA THR A 739 33.88 -9.24 77.85
C THR A 739 35.01 -8.23 77.69
N ARG A 740 34.71 -6.93 77.89
CA ARG A 740 35.74 -5.88 78.00
C ARG A 740 36.94 -6.37 78.80
N TYR A 741 38.14 -6.13 78.29
CA TYR A 741 39.38 -6.51 78.98
C TYR A 741 39.66 -5.55 80.14
N GLY A 742 39.04 -5.81 81.30
CA GLY A 742 39.25 -4.99 82.50
C GLY A 742 38.56 -3.62 82.44
N ASP A 743 39.19 -2.59 82.99
CA ASP A 743 38.70 -1.20 83.09
C ASP A 743 38.81 -0.43 81.75
N GLU A 744 38.49 -1.07 80.63
CA GLU A 744 38.53 -0.40 79.31
C GLU A 744 37.60 0.83 79.33
N PRO A 745 38.11 2.03 79.02
CA PRO A 745 37.32 3.24 78.99
C PRO A 745 36.21 3.14 77.93
N PRO A 746 35.09 3.88 78.08
CA PRO A 746 34.07 3.94 77.03
C PRO A 746 34.69 4.34 75.68
N LEU A 747 34.13 3.88 74.55
CA LEU A 747 34.60 4.18 73.18
C LEU A 747 34.64 5.69 72.85
N GLY A 748 34.12 6.51 73.75
CA GLY A 748 34.14 7.96 73.72
C GLY A 748 32.83 8.53 74.24
N ARG A 749 32.71 9.86 74.22
CA ARG A 749 31.45 10.58 74.47
C ARG A 749 31.15 11.51 73.32
N LEU A 750 29.91 11.52 72.85
CA LEU A 750 29.49 12.50 71.83
C LEU A 750 29.60 13.93 72.39
N GLY A 751 30.41 14.77 71.72
CA GLY A 751 30.58 16.19 72.07
C GLY A 751 31.72 16.49 73.05
N GLY A 752 32.52 15.49 73.46
CA GLY A 752 33.81 15.73 74.11
C GLY A 752 34.90 15.89 73.05
N THR A 753 35.71 16.94 73.14
CA THR A 753 36.99 17.06 72.41
C THR A 753 38.03 16.12 72.97
#